data_AF-A0A6P5ENY4-F1
#
_entry.id   AF-A0A6P5ENY4-F1
#
_cell.length_a   1.000
_cell.length_b   1.000
_cell.length_c   1.000
_cell.angle_alpha   90.00
_cell.angle_beta   90.00
_cell.angle_gamma   90.00
#
_symmetry.space_group_name_H-M   'P 1'
#
loop_
_entity.id
_entity.type
_entity.pdbx_description
1 polymer ?
#
loop_
_entity_poly.entity_id
_entity_poly.type
_entity_poly.pdbx_seq_one_letter_code
_entity_poly.pdbx_strand_id
1 'polypeptide(L)'
;MLSVMAKKHILLLHAGGDSKRVPWANPMGKVFLPLPYLASDNPDGPIPLLFDHILAISSSARQAFKNEGGIFIMTGDVLPCFDASNMILPDDASCIITAPITMDVACNHGVIIAAEDGIKGENYSLCLVENLLQKPTMNEMLESHAVLPDGRALLDTGIIAVRGKAWEELLRLACLSSPMIKDLITCKKEMSLYEDMVAAWVPVKHEWLKSRPLGKHLIDALGAQKLFSFCSYDLSFLHFGTSIEVLDHLGGPNSGLVGRRHLCSLPETTVCDIAATAVILSSKISPGVSIGEDSLVYDSSLSGRIQIGSQSIVVGVNIQGLSQCEQSGKLVCFILPDRHCLWEVPLVKSVGRILIYCGLHDNPKVSLEENGTFCGKPWRKVLSDLKIDEADLWGSSTTQQKCLWNAKLFPVVSPVEMLNIGMWLMGSTYNNHKEMLSIWRKAHRVSLEELHRSINYPQLCIDSSNHQAELAAGIAKACMTYGLLGRNLSELCEEILQNDAFGLEICKELLGLCPNLEKQSVGILPPSRQYQVQVDLLRACGDESAAVLMEQTVWAAVASETASAVKYGFEDNVFDSTDGTNSSSSLLRDPNGSIFQLKKAIVELPVRVDFVGGWSDTPPWSLERLGCVLNMAITLEGSLPIGTLVETTQNFGVSIVDDASNHVYIEDPASISAPLDKDDPFRLVKSALLVTGVLHHTILLESGLHIRTWAKVPRGSGLGTSSILAAAVVKGLLRLMEEDESNDNVARVVLVLEQIMGTGGGWQDQIGGLYPGIKCAQSFPGQPLRLQVIPLAASLHLVQELEQRLLVVFTGQVRLANQVLQKVVTRYLRRDNLLISSIKRLAALAKIGREALMNNDLDELGHIMLEAWRLHQELDPYCSNQFVDKLFTFADPYCCGYKLVGAGGGGFALLLAKGRRHARELKQALEESEDINVKVYKWSIYSP
;
A
#
# COMPACT_ATOMS: atom_id res chain seq x y z
N MET A 1 -7.81 27.97 -23.28
CA MET A 1 -7.14 26.66 -23.32
C MET A 1 -5.74 26.75 -22.72
N LEU A 2 -4.84 27.57 -23.29
CA LEU A 2 -3.47 27.77 -22.81
C LEU A 2 -3.39 28.15 -21.32
N SER A 3 -4.19 29.13 -20.88
CA SER A 3 -4.26 29.56 -19.45
C SER A 3 -4.76 28.47 -18.50
N VAL A 4 -5.55 27.51 -18.99
CA VAL A 4 -6.05 26.39 -18.20
C VAL A 4 -4.97 25.31 -18.11
N MET A 5 -4.37 24.94 -19.25
CA MET A 5 -3.32 23.92 -19.32
C MET A 5 -2.04 24.35 -18.60
N ALA A 6 -1.72 25.64 -18.60
CA ALA A 6 -0.57 26.20 -17.87
C ALA A 6 -0.63 25.95 -16.36
N LYS A 7 -1.82 25.65 -15.81
CA LYS A 7 -2.03 25.31 -14.38
C LYS A 7 -2.24 23.81 -14.13
N LYS A 8 -2.14 22.97 -15.16
CA LYS A 8 -2.33 21.51 -15.03
C LYS A 8 -0.99 20.80 -14.86
N HIS A 9 -1.00 19.74 -14.07
CA HIS A 9 0.07 18.76 -14.02
C HIS A 9 -0.27 17.65 -15.01
N ILE A 10 0.64 17.36 -15.93
CA ILE A 10 0.42 16.37 -16.99
C ILE A 10 1.50 15.29 -16.84
N LEU A 11 1.08 14.04 -16.70
CA LEU A 11 1.95 12.88 -16.89
C LEU A 11 1.81 12.42 -18.34
N LEU A 12 2.92 12.36 -19.07
CA LEU A 12 2.97 11.79 -20.42
C LEU A 12 3.80 10.51 -20.37
N LEU A 13 3.12 9.37 -20.50
CA LEU A 13 3.77 8.07 -20.68
C LEU A 13 3.78 7.73 -22.17
N HIS A 14 4.95 7.66 -22.78
CA HIS A 14 5.04 7.21 -24.16
C HIS A 14 5.23 5.68 -24.21
N ALA A 15 4.57 5.02 -25.15
CA ALA A 15 4.48 3.56 -25.23
C ALA A 15 5.79 2.84 -25.66
N GLY A 16 6.90 3.55 -25.77
CA GLY A 16 8.13 3.03 -26.39
C GLY A 16 7.97 2.76 -27.90
N GLY A 17 8.80 1.88 -28.45
CA GLY A 17 8.64 1.36 -29.82
C GLY A 17 7.72 0.12 -29.88
N ASP A 18 7.53 -0.45 -31.08
CA ASP A 18 6.67 -1.62 -31.39
C ASP A 18 6.89 -2.92 -30.57
N SER A 19 7.76 -2.92 -29.55
CA SER A 19 7.99 -4.03 -28.61
C SER A 19 8.39 -5.35 -29.27
N LYS A 20 8.95 -5.30 -30.49
CA LYS A 20 9.33 -6.49 -31.27
C LYS A 20 10.34 -7.40 -30.58
N ARG A 21 11.10 -6.91 -29.58
CA ARG A 21 12.10 -7.69 -28.82
C ARG A 21 11.54 -8.33 -27.54
N VAL A 22 10.27 -8.06 -27.22
CA VAL A 22 9.52 -8.72 -26.14
C VAL A 22 8.19 -9.23 -26.75
N PRO A 23 8.25 -10.18 -27.69
CA PRO A 23 7.10 -10.51 -28.55
C PRO A 23 5.90 -11.06 -27.76
N TRP A 24 6.14 -11.76 -26.64
CA TRP A 24 5.09 -12.28 -25.76
C TRP A 24 4.37 -11.17 -24.98
N ALA A 25 4.98 -10.01 -24.77
CA ALA A 25 4.36 -8.85 -24.12
C ALA A 25 3.66 -7.92 -25.12
N ASN A 26 3.82 -8.14 -26.42
CA ASN A 26 3.17 -7.35 -27.46
C ASN A 26 1.63 -7.30 -27.33
N PRO A 27 0.92 -8.42 -27.04
CA PRO A 27 -0.54 -8.42 -26.89
C PRO A 27 -1.05 -7.63 -25.67
N MET A 28 -0.26 -7.54 -24.60
CA MET A 28 -0.64 -6.78 -23.40
C MET A 28 -0.10 -5.34 -23.43
N GLY A 29 1.02 -5.09 -24.11
CA GLY A 29 1.78 -3.85 -24.04
C GLY A 29 2.82 -3.86 -22.92
N LYS A 30 4.03 -3.36 -23.18
CA LYS A 30 5.15 -3.39 -22.22
C LYS A 30 4.86 -2.71 -20.88
N VAL A 31 4.12 -1.61 -20.91
CA VAL A 31 3.80 -0.88 -19.67
C VAL A 31 2.90 -1.71 -18.73
N PHE A 32 2.25 -2.74 -19.26
CA PHE A 32 1.40 -3.67 -18.51
C PHE A 32 2.10 -5.00 -18.24
N LEU A 33 3.43 -5.04 -18.31
CA LEU A 33 4.21 -6.20 -17.86
C LEU A 33 3.93 -6.48 -16.38
N PRO A 34 3.68 -7.75 -16.01
CA PRO A 34 3.51 -8.12 -14.61
C PRO A 34 4.85 -7.97 -13.89
N LEU A 35 4.90 -7.05 -12.92
CA LEU A 35 6.10 -6.73 -12.16
C LEU A 35 5.76 -6.79 -10.67
N PRO A 36 5.74 -8.00 -10.07
CA PRO A 36 5.24 -8.25 -8.72
C PRO A 36 6.20 -7.77 -7.62
N TYR A 37 6.88 -6.63 -7.80
CA TYR A 37 7.56 -5.96 -6.72
C TYR A 37 6.55 -5.51 -5.66
N LEU A 38 6.85 -5.78 -4.39
CA LEU A 38 5.99 -5.51 -3.23
C LEU A 38 4.63 -6.23 -3.29
N ALA A 39 4.45 -7.20 -4.19
CA ALA A 39 3.20 -7.94 -4.31
C ALA A 39 2.89 -8.79 -3.05
N SER A 40 3.93 -9.13 -2.27
CA SER A 40 3.78 -9.75 -0.94
C SER A 40 3.00 -8.89 0.05
N ASP A 41 2.98 -7.58 -0.16
CA ASP A 41 2.29 -6.65 0.72
C ASP A 41 0.78 -6.75 0.49
N ASN A 42 0.31 -6.98 -0.75
CA ASN A 42 -1.11 -7.17 -1.07
C ASN A 42 -1.38 -8.47 -1.86
N PRO A 43 -1.28 -9.66 -1.25
CA PRO A 43 -1.33 -10.93 -1.97
C PRO A 43 -2.73 -11.35 -2.45
N ASP A 44 -3.77 -10.57 -2.15
CA ASP A 44 -5.17 -10.80 -2.53
C ASP A 44 -5.67 -9.82 -3.61
N GLY A 45 -4.90 -8.75 -3.87
CA GLY A 45 -5.21 -7.76 -4.90
C GLY A 45 -4.70 -8.12 -6.29
N PRO A 46 -4.85 -7.20 -7.25
CA PRO A 46 -4.32 -7.38 -8.60
C PRO A 46 -2.79 -7.46 -8.59
N ILE A 47 -2.21 -8.10 -9.61
CA ILE A 47 -0.75 -8.15 -9.77
C ILE A 47 -0.25 -6.75 -10.10
N PRO A 48 0.74 -6.21 -9.35
CA PRO A 48 1.36 -4.94 -9.70
C PRO A 48 1.98 -5.00 -11.10
N LEU A 49 1.63 -4.03 -11.93
CA LEU A 49 2.15 -3.87 -13.28
C LEU A 49 3.28 -2.84 -13.30
N LEU A 50 4.11 -2.86 -14.35
CA LEU A 50 5.09 -1.79 -14.58
C LEU A 50 4.44 -0.40 -14.55
N PHE A 51 3.23 -0.26 -15.09
CA PHE A 51 2.42 0.96 -15.05
C PHE A 51 2.14 1.45 -13.62
N ASP A 52 1.80 0.54 -12.71
CA ASP A 52 1.44 0.91 -11.32
C ASP A 52 2.64 1.50 -10.59
N HIS A 53 3.83 0.90 -10.79
CA HIS A 53 5.07 1.41 -10.23
C HIS A 53 5.46 2.77 -10.83
N ILE A 54 5.32 2.94 -12.14
CA ILE A 54 5.52 4.22 -12.83
C ILE A 54 4.57 5.29 -12.25
N LEU A 55 3.30 4.93 -12.05
CA LEU A 55 2.31 5.84 -11.49
C LEU A 55 2.66 6.23 -10.05
N ALA A 56 3.11 5.29 -9.22
CA ALA A 56 3.55 5.56 -7.85
C ALA A 56 4.72 6.56 -7.82
N ILE A 57 5.76 6.34 -8.63
CA ILE A 57 6.93 7.24 -8.72
C ILE A 57 6.53 8.62 -9.23
N SER A 58 5.72 8.68 -10.29
CA SER A 58 5.27 9.95 -10.87
C SER A 58 4.38 10.76 -9.93
N SER A 59 3.57 10.09 -9.10
CA SER A 59 2.77 10.72 -8.06
C SER A 59 3.65 11.39 -7.01
N SER A 60 4.72 10.73 -6.58
CA SER A 60 5.73 11.30 -5.67
C SER A 60 6.49 12.47 -6.31
N ALA A 61 6.90 12.33 -7.57
CA ALA A 61 7.58 13.38 -8.34
C ALA A 61 6.76 14.68 -8.47
N ARG A 62 5.42 14.60 -8.36
CA ARG A 62 4.53 15.78 -8.43
C ARG A 62 4.92 16.86 -7.40
N GLN A 63 5.45 16.48 -6.25
CA GLN A 63 5.87 17.43 -5.20
C GLN A 63 6.90 18.44 -5.70
N ALA A 64 7.80 18.00 -6.59
CA ALA A 64 8.84 18.85 -7.18
C ALA A 64 8.28 20.00 -8.04
N PHE A 65 7.01 19.93 -8.46
CA PHE A 65 6.34 20.98 -9.23
C PHE A 65 5.74 22.09 -8.35
N LYS A 66 5.81 22.00 -7.02
CA LYS A 66 5.39 23.08 -6.07
C LYS A 66 3.97 23.63 -6.32
N ASN A 67 3.03 22.77 -6.73
CA ASN A 67 1.66 23.13 -7.13
C ASN A 67 1.55 24.06 -8.35
N GLU A 68 2.61 24.21 -9.14
CA GLU A 68 2.60 24.88 -10.45
C GLU A 68 2.30 23.87 -11.57
N GLY A 69 1.77 24.36 -12.69
CA GLY A 69 1.55 23.51 -13.85
C GLY A 69 2.87 23.09 -14.50
N GLY A 70 2.85 21.92 -15.13
CA GLY A 70 4.02 21.34 -15.77
C GLY A 70 3.72 19.97 -16.36
N ILE A 71 4.71 19.43 -17.06
CA ILE A 71 4.65 18.10 -17.67
C ILE A 71 5.79 17.23 -17.14
N PHE A 72 5.46 15.99 -16.79
CA PHE A 72 6.39 14.94 -16.43
C PHE A 72 6.28 13.83 -17.48
N ILE A 73 7.36 13.60 -18.22
CA ILE A 73 7.44 12.65 -19.32
C ILE A 73 8.22 11.44 -18.83
N MET A 74 7.70 10.24 -19.03
CA MET A 74 8.40 8.98 -18.77
C MET A 74 8.18 7.99 -19.90
N THR A 75 9.06 7.01 -19.99
CA THR A 75 8.94 5.89 -20.91
C THR A 75 8.21 4.71 -20.28
N GLY A 76 7.39 4.02 -21.08
CA GLY A 76 6.62 2.85 -20.64
C GLY A 76 7.42 1.55 -20.54
N ASP A 77 8.73 1.56 -20.82
CA ASP A 77 9.60 0.38 -20.73
C ASP A 77 10.82 0.56 -19.81
N VAL A 78 10.80 1.57 -18.93
CA VAL A 78 11.80 1.77 -17.88
C VAL A 78 11.09 1.97 -16.55
N LEU A 79 11.57 1.30 -15.51
CA LEU A 79 11.22 1.60 -14.13
C LEU A 79 12.41 2.30 -13.44
N PRO A 80 12.30 3.60 -13.12
CA PRO A 80 13.32 4.31 -12.37
C PRO A 80 13.07 4.16 -10.86
N CYS A 81 13.84 3.33 -10.18
CA CYS A 81 13.69 3.12 -8.75
C CYS A 81 14.52 4.16 -7.98
N PHE A 82 13.86 5.20 -7.44
CA PHE A 82 14.45 6.20 -6.55
C PHE A 82 13.37 6.93 -5.73
N ASP A 83 13.79 7.66 -4.69
CA ASP A 83 12.87 8.52 -3.94
C ASP A 83 12.60 9.83 -4.70
N ALA A 84 11.53 9.82 -5.49
CA ALA A 84 11.11 10.97 -6.28
C ALA A 84 10.54 12.14 -5.45
N SER A 85 10.25 11.95 -4.16
CA SER A 85 9.77 13.05 -3.30
C SER A 85 10.84 14.11 -3.05
N ASN A 86 12.11 13.70 -3.06
CA ASN A 86 13.27 14.57 -2.91
C ASN A 86 13.75 15.20 -4.24
N MET A 87 13.02 14.98 -5.34
CA MET A 87 13.41 15.51 -6.64
C MET A 87 13.32 17.05 -6.65
N ILE A 88 14.34 17.69 -7.21
CA ILE A 88 14.39 19.15 -7.35
C ILE A 88 14.40 19.52 -8.83
N LEU A 89 13.47 20.39 -9.22
CA LEU A 89 13.40 20.95 -10.56
C LEU A 89 13.92 22.40 -10.56
N PRO A 90 14.58 22.86 -11.64
CA PRO A 90 14.93 24.27 -11.83
C PRO A 90 13.68 25.12 -12.11
N ASP A 91 13.69 26.39 -11.70
CA ASP A 91 12.60 27.33 -12.05
C ASP A 91 12.62 27.62 -13.56
N ASP A 92 11.43 27.75 -14.16
CA ASP A 92 11.24 28.16 -15.56
C ASP A 92 11.93 27.32 -16.66
N ALA A 93 12.45 26.13 -16.34
CA ALA A 93 13.28 25.36 -17.26
C ALA A 93 12.84 23.89 -17.42
N SER A 94 13.45 23.22 -18.41
CA SER A 94 13.35 21.78 -18.61
C SER A 94 14.45 21.07 -17.82
N CYS A 95 14.14 19.89 -17.30
CA CYS A 95 15.06 19.05 -16.54
C CYS A 95 14.98 17.61 -17.03
N ILE A 96 16.13 17.00 -17.30
CA ILE A 96 16.25 15.57 -17.57
C ILE A 96 16.77 14.88 -16.33
N ILE A 97 16.21 13.71 -15.99
CA ILE A 97 16.63 12.96 -14.82
C ILE A 97 17.69 11.96 -15.30
N THR A 98 18.82 11.92 -14.61
CA THR A 98 19.97 11.08 -14.99
C THR A 98 20.42 10.20 -13.83
N ALA A 99 21.14 9.14 -14.18
CA ALA A 99 21.79 8.26 -13.22
C ALA A 99 23.18 7.87 -13.74
N PRO A 100 24.20 7.76 -12.89
CA PRO A 100 25.51 7.30 -13.34
C PRO A 100 25.49 5.80 -13.61
N ILE A 101 25.83 5.41 -14.84
CA ILE A 101 25.83 4.01 -15.29
C ILE A 101 27.19 3.60 -15.86
N THR A 102 27.45 2.30 -15.91
CA THR A 102 28.65 1.75 -16.54
C THR A 102 28.64 2.02 -18.05
N MET A 103 29.83 2.19 -18.63
CA MET A 103 29.97 2.61 -20.02
C MET A 103 29.40 1.59 -21.03
N ASP A 104 29.41 0.30 -20.71
CA ASP A 104 28.85 -0.77 -21.55
C ASP A 104 27.32 -0.62 -21.70
N VAL A 105 26.63 -0.24 -20.63
CA VAL A 105 25.21 0.10 -20.68
C VAL A 105 25.03 1.42 -21.42
N ALA A 106 25.81 2.45 -21.10
CA ALA A 106 25.71 3.78 -21.72
C ALA A 106 25.78 3.74 -23.26
N CYS A 107 26.57 2.84 -23.85
CA CYS A 107 26.66 2.67 -25.31
C CYS A 107 25.32 2.32 -25.99
N ASN A 108 24.38 1.73 -25.24
CA ASN A 108 23.08 1.32 -25.76
C ASN A 108 21.98 2.37 -25.58
N HIS A 109 22.28 3.48 -24.90
CA HIS A 109 21.33 4.49 -24.45
C HIS A 109 21.81 5.92 -24.77
N GLY A 110 20.99 6.92 -24.43
CA GLY A 110 21.39 8.33 -24.47
C GLY A 110 22.34 8.65 -23.31
N VAL A 111 23.31 9.52 -23.56
CA VAL A 111 24.29 9.99 -22.58
C VAL A 111 24.25 11.52 -22.50
N ILE A 112 24.19 12.04 -21.28
CA ILE A 112 24.12 13.46 -20.98
C ILE A 112 25.50 13.96 -20.56
N ILE A 113 25.92 15.09 -21.13
CA ILE A 113 27.13 15.79 -20.70
C ILE A 113 26.66 17.01 -19.91
N ALA A 114 26.92 16.98 -18.61
CA ALA A 114 26.53 18.04 -17.67
C ALA A 114 27.74 18.91 -17.31
N ALA A 115 27.49 20.20 -17.10
CA ALA A 115 28.50 21.16 -16.68
C ALA A 115 29.09 20.79 -15.31
N GLU A 116 30.37 21.13 -15.09
CA GLU A 116 31.05 20.91 -13.81
C GLU A 116 30.47 21.74 -12.67
N ASP A 117 29.98 22.95 -13.01
CA ASP A 117 29.36 23.90 -12.10
C ASP A 117 27.86 23.60 -11.93
N GLY A 118 27.43 23.38 -10.69
CA GLY A 118 26.03 23.08 -10.36
C GLY A 118 25.76 22.97 -8.87
N ILE A 119 24.50 22.72 -8.51
CA ILE A 119 24.09 22.49 -7.11
C ILE A 119 24.35 21.03 -6.78
N LYS A 120 25.12 20.77 -5.71
CA LYS A 120 25.40 19.42 -5.21
C LYS A 120 24.78 19.25 -3.83
N GLY A 121 23.86 18.30 -3.72
CA GLY A 121 23.36 17.81 -2.44
C GLY A 121 24.14 16.58 -1.97
N GLU A 122 23.69 15.95 -0.89
CA GLU A 122 24.32 14.72 -0.38
C GLU A 122 24.19 13.56 -1.39
N ASN A 123 22.98 13.36 -1.96
CA ASN A 123 22.68 12.22 -2.85
C ASN A 123 22.24 12.62 -4.27
N TYR A 124 22.40 13.89 -4.65
CA TYR A 124 22.03 14.37 -5.99
C TYR A 124 22.91 15.52 -6.49
N SER A 125 22.86 15.77 -7.81
CA SER A 125 23.40 16.99 -8.41
C SER A 125 22.45 17.58 -9.44
N LEU A 126 22.32 18.91 -9.49
CA LEU A 126 21.57 19.66 -10.49
C LEU A 126 22.52 20.55 -11.29
N CYS A 127 22.75 20.20 -12.56
CA CYS A 127 23.72 20.86 -13.43
C CYS A 127 23.09 21.26 -14.77
N LEU A 128 23.67 22.23 -15.47
CA LEU A 128 23.27 22.56 -16.85
C LEU A 128 23.70 21.45 -17.81
N VAL A 129 22.87 21.12 -18.81
CA VAL A 129 23.27 20.19 -19.88
C VAL A 129 24.03 20.94 -20.97
N GLU A 130 25.28 20.53 -21.21
CA GLU A 130 26.15 21.12 -22.23
C GLU A 130 25.98 20.42 -23.58
N ASN A 131 25.81 19.10 -23.56
CA ASN A 131 25.70 18.29 -24.78
C ASN A 131 24.96 16.96 -24.52
N LEU A 132 24.55 16.31 -25.60
CA LEU A 132 23.78 15.06 -25.61
C LEU A 132 24.44 14.09 -26.61
N LEU A 133 24.58 12.81 -26.26
CA LEU A 133 25.04 11.78 -27.18
C LEU A 133 23.98 10.67 -27.26
N GLN A 134 23.77 10.11 -28.44
CA GLN A 134 22.76 9.07 -28.65
C GLN A 134 23.44 7.77 -29.05
N LYS A 135 23.38 6.77 -28.16
CA LYS A 135 24.05 5.46 -28.33
C LYS A 135 25.51 5.61 -28.75
N PRO A 136 26.30 6.43 -28.02
CA PRO A 136 27.67 6.70 -28.41
C PRO A 136 28.53 5.45 -28.30
N THR A 137 29.56 5.37 -29.12
CA THR A 137 30.64 4.42 -28.88
C THR A 137 31.48 4.84 -27.67
N MET A 138 32.21 3.89 -27.09
CA MET A 138 33.16 4.14 -26.00
C MET A 138 34.15 5.26 -26.32
N ASN A 139 34.63 5.32 -27.57
CA ASN A 139 35.57 6.35 -28.01
C ASN A 139 34.90 7.72 -28.08
N GLU A 140 33.69 7.81 -28.63
CA GLU A 140 32.94 9.06 -28.70
C GLU A 140 32.64 9.64 -27.31
N MET A 141 32.37 8.78 -26.32
CA MET A 141 32.18 9.22 -24.93
C MET A 141 33.46 9.83 -24.34
N LEU A 142 34.62 9.22 -24.60
CA LEU A 142 35.92 9.73 -24.12
C LEU A 142 36.29 11.05 -24.80
N GLU A 143 36.14 11.13 -26.13
CA GLU A 143 36.43 12.33 -26.93
C GLU A 143 35.53 13.51 -26.57
N SER A 144 34.29 13.23 -26.17
CA SER A 144 33.31 14.24 -25.77
C SER A 144 33.34 14.58 -24.28
N HIS A 145 34.30 14.04 -23.51
CA HIS A 145 34.39 14.19 -22.06
C HIS A 145 33.11 13.81 -21.30
N ALA A 146 32.40 12.78 -21.77
CA ALA A 146 31.14 12.31 -21.18
C ALA A 146 31.30 11.36 -19.98
N VAL A 147 32.55 11.03 -19.63
CA VAL A 147 32.89 10.09 -18.55
C VAL A 147 33.20 10.87 -17.27
N LEU A 148 32.49 10.54 -16.20
CA LEU A 148 32.65 11.10 -14.87
C LEU A 148 33.97 10.62 -14.21
N PRO A 149 34.44 11.29 -13.14
CA PRO A 149 35.68 10.91 -12.45
C PRO A 149 35.72 9.48 -11.89
N ASP A 150 34.56 8.87 -11.66
CA ASP A 150 34.42 7.49 -11.19
C ASP A 150 34.38 6.44 -12.32
N GLY A 151 34.54 6.88 -13.58
CA GLY A 151 34.53 6.02 -14.76
C GLY A 151 33.14 5.68 -15.32
N ARG A 152 32.07 6.27 -14.77
CA ARG A 152 30.69 6.10 -15.25
C ARG A 152 30.27 7.23 -16.20
N ALA A 153 29.16 7.07 -16.90
CA ALA A 153 28.54 8.10 -17.73
C ALA A 153 27.14 8.45 -17.21
N LEU A 154 26.67 9.68 -17.42
CA LEU A 154 25.31 10.08 -17.05
C LEU A 154 24.32 9.57 -18.09
N LEU A 155 23.53 8.59 -17.69
CA LEU A 155 22.48 7.98 -18.51
C LEU A 155 21.29 8.93 -18.67
N ASP A 156 20.80 9.10 -19.90
CA ASP A 156 19.44 9.59 -20.14
C ASP A 156 18.45 8.49 -19.75
N THR A 157 17.73 8.70 -18.65
CA THR A 157 16.74 7.72 -18.14
C THR A 157 15.43 7.70 -18.95
N GLY A 158 15.25 8.63 -19.90
CA GLY A 158 14.00 8.82 -20.62
C GLY A 158 12.96 9.60 -19.82
N ILE A 159 13.35 10.25 -18.72
CA ILE A 159 12.48 11.06 -17.87
C ILE A 159 12.80 12.53 -18.08
N ILE A 160 11.77 13.31 -18.45
CA ILE A 160 11.89 14.75 -18.66
C ILE A 160 10.79 15.46 -17.87
N ALA A 161 11.18 16.44 -17.05
CA ALA A 161 10.27 17.30 -16.32
C ALA A 161 10.37 18.73 -16.86
N VAL A 162 9.24 19.39 -17.10
CA VAL A 162 9.23 20.78 -17.57
C VAL A 162 8.24 21.61 -16.77
N ARG A 163 8.69 22.74 -16.22
CA ARG A 163 7.87 23.65 -15.42
C ARG A 163 8.09 25.13 -15.78
N GLY A 164 7.19 26.00 -15.32
CA GLY A 164 7.27 27.45 -15.51
C GLY A 164 7.24 27.88 -16.98
N LYS A 165 8.06 28.85 -17.38
CA LYS A 165 8.09 29.38 -18.76
C LYS A 165 8.35 28.33 -19.84
N ALA A 166 9.26 27.38 -19.61
CA ALA A 166 9.50 26.29 -20.55
C ALA A 166 8.23 25.46 -20.82
N TRP A 167 7.38 25.27 -19.80
CA TRP A 167 6.09 24.60 -19.97
C TRP A 167 5.10 25.44 -20.79
N GLU A 168 5.04 26.75 -20.55
CA GLU A 168 4.20 27.64 -21.35
C GLU A 168 4.61 27.68 -22.83
N GLU A 169 5.90 27.63 -23.13
CA GLU A 169 6.43 27.61 -24.50
C GLU A 169 6.08 26.30 -25.21
N LEU A 170 6.19 25.15 -24.53
CA LEU A 170 5.70 23.87 -25.05
C LEU A 170 4.20 23.92 -25.36
N LEU A 171 3.39 24.53 -24.49
CA LEU A 171 1.96 24.71 -24.73
C LEU A 171 1.68 25.61 -25.94
N ARG A 172 2.44 26.69 -26.12
CA ARG A 172 2.34 27.56 -27.30
C ARG A 172 2.69 26.80 -28.57
N LEU A 173 3.78 26.04 -28.56
CA LEU A 173 4.18 25.19 -29.67
C LEU A 173 3.09 24.16 -30.00
N ALA A 174 2.52 23.50 -29.00
CA ALA A 174 1.44 22.53 -29.18
C ALA A 174 0.21 23.18 -29.84
N CYS A 175 -0.19 24.39 -29.44
CA CYS A 175 -1.29 25.14 -30.07
C CYS A 175 -1.02 25.50 -31.54
N LEU A 176 0.24 25.67 -31.94
CA LEU A 176 0.65 26.02 -33.30
C LEU A 176 1.05 24.80 -34.15
N SER A 177 1.00 23.59 -33.60
CA SER A 177 1.56 22.38 -34.21
C SER A 177 0.73 21.76 -35.34
N SER A 178 -0.54 22.15 -35.51
CA SER A 178 -1.44 21.50 -36.49
C SER A 178 -0.90 21.48 -37.94
N PRO A 179 -0.36 22.60 -38.50
CA PRO A 179 0.28 22.58 -39.81
C PRO A 179 1.54 21.71 -39.83
N MET A 180 2.35 21.77 -38.76
CA MET A 180 3.60 21.02 -38.63
C MET A 180 3.35 19.51 -38.65
N ILE A 181 2.32 19.05 -37.94
CA ILE A 181 1.89 17.65 -37.91
C ILE A 181 1.40 17.21 -39.29
N LYS A 182 0.62 18.05 -39.97
CA LYS A 182 0.14 17.75 -41.32
C LYS A 182 1.30 17.60 -42.31
N ASP A 183 2.33 18.43 -42.19
CA ASP A 183 3.53 18.34 -43.04
C ASP A 183 4.33 17.07 -42.77
N LEU A 184 4.52 16.67 -41.51
CA LEU A 184 5.17 15.42 -41.14
C LEU A 184 4.46 14.19 -41.75
N ILE A 185 3.13 14.13 -41.59
CA ILE A 185 2.29 13.06 -42.15
C ILE A 185 2.39 13.04 -43.68
N THR A 186 2.29 14.20 -44.31
CA THR A 186 2.34 14.32 -45.78
C THR A 186 3.69 13.89 -46.34
N CYS A 187 4.79 14.30 -45.69
CA CYS A 187 6.15 13.99 -46.11
C CYS A 187 6.64 12.63 -45.63
N LYS A 188 5.86 11.89 -44.81
CA LYS A 188 6.26 10.65 -44.14
C LYS A 188 7.60 10.78 -43.41
N LYS A 189 7.82 11.94 -42.77
CA LYS A 189 9.01 12.20 -41.97
C LYS A 189 8.71 11.91 -40.51
N GLU A 190 9.67 11.32 -39.81
CA GLU A 190 9.57 10.99 -38.40
C GLU A 190 10.30 12.04 -37.57
N MET A 191 9.80 12.27 -36.35
CA MET A 191 10.40 13.16 -35.36
C MET A 191 10.52 12.40 -34.05
N SER A 192 11.68 12.47 -33.40
CA SER A 192 11.96 11.84 -32.12
C SER A 192 11.67 12.81 -30.98
N LEU A 193 10.88 12.37 -30.00
CA LEU A 193 10.59 13.13 -28.79
C LEU A 193 11.86 13.43 -28.00
N TYR A 194 12.73 12.44 -27.81
CA TYR A 194 13.92 12.57 -26.98
C TYR A 194 15.11 13.17 -27.71
N GLU A 195 15.21 13.00 -29.03
CA GLU A 195 16.34 13.55 -29.77
C GLU A 195 16.04 14.96 -30.26
N ASP A 196 14.93 15.15 -30.98
CA ASP A 196 14.68 16.41 -31.69
C ASP A 196 14.17 17.52 -30.75
N MET A 197 13.28 17.18 -29.79
CA MET A 197 12.74 18.18 -28.85
C MET A 197 13.76 18.57 -27.78
N VAL A 198 14.48 17.59 -27.21
CA VAL A 198 15.49 17.85 -26.17
C VAL A 198 16.68 18.61 -26.75
N ALA A 199 17.08 18.31 -27.99
CA ALA A 199 18.12 19.07 -28.70
C ALA A 199 17.78 20.55 -28.88
N ALA A 200 16.49 20.93 -28.91
CA ALA A 200 16.10 22.33 -29.00
C ALA A 200 16.53 23.14 -27.76
N TRP A 201 16.56 22.52 -26.57
CA TRP A 201 17.01 23.14 -25.32
C TRP A 201 18.53 23.09 -25.10
N VAL A 202 19.29 22.47 -26.02
CA VAL A 202 20.74 22.30 -25.92
C VAL A 202 21.43 23.03 -27.09
N PRO A 203 21.98 24.24 -26.88
CA PRO A 203 22.50 25.10 -27.94
C PRO A 203 23.51 24.44 -28.89
N VAL A 204 24.39 23.57 -28.36
CA VAL A 204 25.40 22.84 -29.15
C VAL A 204 24.76 21.95 -30.22
N LYS A 205 23.50 21.54 -30.05
CA LYS A 205 22.76 20.70 -30.99
C LYS A 205 21.98 21.47 -32.05
N HIS A 206 21.93 22.80 -32.00
CA HIS A 206 21.08 23.59 -32.91
C HIS A 206 21.48 23.42 -34.38
N GLU A 207 22.77 23.37 -34.72
CA GLU A 207 23.22 23.15 -36.11
C GLU A 207 22.81 21.76 -36.63
N TRP A 208 22.95 20.73 -35.80
CA TRP A 208 22.48 19.38 -36.13
C TRP A 208 20.96 19.36 -36.30
N LEU A 209 20.22 19.98 -35.38
CA LEU A 209 18.76 20.01 -35.37
C LEU A 209 18.18 20.74 -36.60
N LYS A 210 18.84 21.78 -37.13
CA LYS A 210 18.40 22.47 -38.37
C LYS A 210 18.25 21.54 -39.57
N SER A 211 18.99 20.42 -39.62
CA SER A 211 18.90 19.42 -40.67
C SER A 211 17.73 18.44 -40.50
N ARG A 212 17.14 18.38 -39.31
CA ARG A 212 16.07 17.46 -38.92
C ARG A 212 14.69 18.01 -39.28
N PRO A 213 13.66 17.15 -39.40
CA PRO A 213 12.29 17.60 -39.61
C PRO A 213 11.84 18.59 -38.52
N LEU A 214 11.26 19.72 -38.93
CA LEU A 214 10.78 20.80 -38.04
C LEU A 214 11.85 21.47 -37.16
N GLY A 215 13.15 21.16 -37.32
CA GLY A 215 14.18 21.59 -36.39
C GLY A 215 14.31 23.11 -36.21
N LYS A 216 14.17 23.90 -37.30
CA LYS A 216 14.14 25.37 -37.20
C LYS A 216 12.99 25.88 -36.33
N HIS A 217 11.79 25.32 -36.51
CA HIS A 217 10.63 25.69 -35.70
C HIS A 217 10.80 25.31 -34.22
N LEU A 218 11.43 24.17 -33.95
CA LEU A 218 11.73 23.75 -32.57
C LEU A 218 12.73 24.70 -31.90
N ILE A 219 13.80 25.09 -32.61
CA ILE A 219 14.78 26.07 -32.12
C ILE A 219 14.11 27.41 -31.84
N ASP A 220 13.32 27.92 -32.78
CA ASP A 220 12.65 29.22 -32.64
C ASP A 220 11.65 29.22 -31.47
N ALA A 221 10.98 28.09 -31.22
CA ALA A 221 9.95 27.98 -30.19
C ALA A 221 10.49 27.67 -28.78
N LEU A 222 11.55 26.86 -28.67
CA LEU A 222 12.02 26.28 -27.41
C LEU A 222 13.46 26.67 -27.06
N GLY A 223 14.26 27.11 -28.03
CA GLY A 223 15.70 27.36 -27.86
C GLY A 223 16.08 28.54 -26.98
N ALA A 224 15.10 29.33 -26.52
CA ALA A 224 15.29 30.37 -25.52
C ALA A 224 15.51 29.78 -24.11
N GLN A 225 15.02 28.57 -23.86
CA GLN A 225 15.15 27.88 -22.58
C GLN A 225 16.32 26.92 -22.57
N LYS A 226 16.77 26.56 -21.38
CA LYS A 226 17.89 25.65 -21.16
C LYS A 226 17.41 24.33 -20.55
N LEU A 227 18.16 23.27 -20.81
CA LEU A 227 17.99 21.98 -20.19
C LEU A 227 18.95 21.80 -19.01
N PHE A 228 18.44 21.33 -17.88
CA PHE A 228 19.22 20.90 -16.72
C PHE A 228 19.20 19.38 -16.59
N SER A 229 20.19 18.82 -15.90
CA SER A 229 20.28 17.43 -15.50
C SER A 229 20.16 17.33 -13.99
N PHE A 230 19.13 16.63 -13.51
CA PHE A 230 19.02 16.19 -12.13
C PHE A 230 19.55 14.75 -12.04
N CYS A 231 20.78 14.60 -11.55
CA CYS A 231 21.39 13.29 -11.32
C CYS A 231 21.05 12.81 -9.92
N SER A 232 20.40 11.65 -9.82
CA SER A 232 20.21 10.95 -8.54
C SER A 232 21.21 9.80 -8.45
N TYR A 233 22.06 9.81 -7.43
CA TYR A 233 23.10 8.80 -7.28
C TYR A 233 22.56 7.43 -6.82
N ASP A 234 21.39 7.43 -6.18
CA ASP A 234 20.71 6.23 -5.67
C ASP A 234 19.70 5.63 -6.66
N LEU A 235 19.57 6.23 -7.86
CA LEU A 235 18.59 5.79 -8.86
C LEU A 235 19.04 4.50 -9.53
N SER A 236 18.24 3.45 -9.37
CA SER A 236 18.39 2.18 -10.09
C SER A 236 17.55 2.18 -11.37
N PHE A 237 18.21 2.03 -12.51
CA PHE A 237 17.59 2.04 -13.84
C PHE A 237 17.26 0.61 -14.30
N LEU A 238 15.97 0.26 -14.33
CA LEU A 238 15.50 -1.04 -14.79
C LEU A 238 14.85 -0.91 -16.17
N HIS A 239 15.52 -1.39 -17.21
CA HIS A 239 15.02 -1.34 -18.59
C HIS A 239 14.41 -2.67 -19.03
N PHE A 240 13.22 -2.63 -19.63
CA PHE A 240 12.44 -3.78 -20.12
C PHE A 240 12.42 -3.80 -21.66
N GLY A 241 13.61 -3.85 -22.26
CA GLY A 241 13.81 -3.84 -23.70
C GLY A 241 13.73 -5.19 -24.39
N THR A 242 13.98 -6.28 -23.64
CA THR A 242 14.11 -7.66 -24.10
C THR A 242 13.48 -8.63 -23.09
N SER A 243 13.13 -9.84 -23.54
CA SER A 243 12.55 -10.88 -22.67
C SER A 243 13.49 -11.30 -21.54
N ILE A 244 14.81 -11.32 -21.78
CA ILE A 244 15.80 -11.68 -20.76
C ILE A 244 15.90 -10.62 -19.66
N GLU A 245 15.90 -9.32 -20.01
CA GLU A 245 15.94 -8.24 -19.02
C GLU A 245 14.74 -8.34 -18.05
N VAL A 246 13.55 -8.74 -18.54
CA VAL A 246 12.38 -8.98 -17.67
C VAL A 246 12.70 -10.04 -16.61
N LEU A 247 13.29 -11.17 -16.98
CA LEU A 247 13.66 -12.23 -16.03
C LEU A 247 14.81 -11.81 -15.11
N ASP A 248 15.83 -11.14 -15.66
CA ASP A 248 16.98 -10.64 -14.89
C ASP A 248 16.52 -9.68 -13.79
N HIS A 249 15.53 -8.81 -14.05
CA HIS A 249 14.98 -7.91 -13.04
C HIS A 249 14.17 -8.64 -11.95
N LEU A 250 13.58 -9.80 -12.26
CA LEU A 250 12.88 -10.64 -11.28
C LEU A 250 13.83 -11.56 -10.47
N GLY A 251 14.99 -11.89 -11.03
CA GLY A 251 16.04 -12.70 -10.39
C GLY A 251 17.19 -11.91 -9.76
N GLY A 252 17.31 -10.62 -10.06
CA GLY A 252 18.46 -9.77 -9.74
C GLY A 252 18.52 -9.25 -8.30
N PRO A 253 19.24 -8.14 -8.05
CA PRO A 253 19.48 -7.61 -6.69
C PRO A 253 18.19 -7.22 -5.96
N ASN A 254 17.14 -6.83 -6.69
CA ASN A 254 15.82 -6.48 -6.14
C ASN A 254 14.88 -7.69 -5.98
N SER A 255 15.38 -8.93 -6.16
CA SER A 255 14.57 -10.15 -6.06
C SER A 255 13.93 -10.36 -4.70
N GLY A 256 14.47 -9.75 -3.62
CA GLY A 256 13.86 -9.76 -2.30
C GLY A 256 12.51 -9.04 -2.23
N LEU A 257 12.23 -8.12 -3.17
CA LEU A 257 10.96 -7.41 -3.29
C LEU A 257 9.95 -8.17 -4.15
N VAL A 258 10.36 -9.22 -4.85
CA VAL A 258 9.52 -9.94 -5.81
C VAL A 258 8.60 -10.92 -5.11
N GLY A 259 7.29 -10.68 -5.20
CA GLY A 259 6.26 -11.66 -4.86
C GLY A 259 6.26 -12.79 -5.88
N ARG A 260 6.90 -13.91 -5.55
CA ARG A 260 7.03 -15.06 -6.48
C ARG A 260 5.75 -15.86 -6.68
N ARG A 261 4.75 -15.68 -5.81
CA ARG A 261 3.45 -16.36 -5.85
C ARG A 261 2.38 -15.33 -5.60
N HIS A 262 1.53 -15.08 -6.59
CA HIS A 262 0.48 -14.07 -6.50
C HIS A 262 -0.77 -14.54 -7.24
N LEU A 263 -1.94 -14.44 -6.58
CA LEU A 263 -3.22 -14.89 -7.12
C LEU A 263 -3.11 -16.24 -7.84
N CYS A 264 -2.49 -17.25 -7.22
CA CYS A 264 -2.21 -18.52 -7.87
C CYS A 264 -2.76 -19.72 -7.10
N SER A 265 -3.16 -20.76 -7.83
CA SER A 265 -3.57 -22.05 -7.27
C SER A 265 -2.48 -23.08 -7.54
N LEU A 266 -1.87 -23.60 -6.48
CA LEU A 266 -0.80 -24.59 -6.54
C LEU A 266 -1.21 -25.86 -5.78
N PRO A 267 -0.79 -27.04 -6.25
CA PRO A 267 -0.98 -28.28 -5.52
C PRO A 267 0.09 -28.41 -4.42
N GLU A 268 -0.05 -29.42 -3.58
CA GLU A 268 0.97 -29.73 -2.57
C GLU A 268 2.34 -30.00 -3.22
N THR A 269 3.42 -29.62 -2.52
CA THR A 269 4.80 -29.69 -3.05
C THR A 269 5.28 -31.10 -3.37
N THR A 270 4.58 -32.14 -2.93
CA THR A 270 4.93 -33.55 -3.18
C THR A 270 4.48 -34.03 -4.56
N VAL A 271 3.57 -33.33 -5.23
CA VAL A 271 2.97 -33.75 -6.51
C VAL A 271 3.33 -32.84 -7.69
N CYS A 272 4.12 -31.79 -7.43
CA CYS A 272 4.67 -30.87 -8.42
C CYS A 272 6.11 -30.49 -8.08
N ASP A 273 6.93 -30.29 -9.10
CA ASP A 273 8.32 -29.87 -8.95
C ASP A 273 8.49 -28.43 -9.45
N ILE A 274 8.27 -27.47 -8.56
CA ILE A 274 8.30 -26.04 -8.87
C ILE A 274 9.48 -25.40 -8.14
N ALA A 275 10.43 -24.85 -8.89
CA ALA A 275 11.57 -24.14 -8.32
C ALA A 275 11.11 -22.96 -7.44
N ALA A 276 11.83 -22.74 -6.34
CA ALA A 276 11.56 -21.64 -5.40
C ALA A 276 11.72 -20.27 -6.07
N THR A 277 12.63 -20.15 -7.04
CA THR A 277 12.90 -18.91 -7.78
C THR A 277 11.93 -18.67 -8.94
N ALA A 278 11.15 -19.66 -9.37
CA ALA A 278 10.10 -19.44 -10.37
C ALA A 278 9.12 -18.35 -9.90
N VAL A 279 8.53 -17.60 -10.81
CA VAL A 279 7.54 -16.55 -10.55
C VAL A 279 6.22 -17.01 -11.18
N ILE A 280 5.18 -17.20 -10.35
CA ILE A 280 3.88 -17.72 -10.77
C ILE A 280 2.80 -16.71 -10.36
N LEU A 281 2.14 -16.14 -11.35
CA LEU A 281 1.25 -15.00 -11.20
C LEU A 281 -0.07 -15.29 -11.92
N SER A 282 -1.22 -15.05 -11.28
CA SER A 282 -2.55 -15.28 -11.87
C SER A 282 -2.65 -16.61 -12.60
N SER A 283 -2.18 -17.70 -11.98
CA SER A 283 -2.02 -18.98 -12.67
C SER A 283 -2.48 -20.16 -11.83
N LYS A 284 -3.00 -21.18 -12.51
CA LYS A 284 -3.40 -22.46 -11.92
C LYS A 284 -2.45 -23.56 -12.36
N ILE A 285 -1.79 -24.19 -11.40
CA ILE A 285 -0.90 -25.32 -11.65
C ILE A 285 -1.55 -26.59 -11.09
N SER A 286 -1.62 -27.64 -11.89
CA SER A 286 -2.17 -28.93 -11.48
C SER A 286 -1.04 -29.93 -11.15
N PRO A 287 -1.32 -31.01 -10.39
CA PRO A 287 -0.36 -32.08 -10.14
C PRO A 287 0.30 -32.62 -11.42
N GLY A 288 1.59 -32.93 -11.37
CA GLY A 288 2.37 -33.47 -12.50
C GLY A 288 3.05 -32.42 -13.40
N VAL A 289 2.88 -31.13 -13.08
CA VAL A 289 3.61 -30.04 -13.75
C VAL A 289 4.94 -29.77 -13.03
N SER A 290 6.01 -29.52 -13.80
CA SER A 290 7.31 -29.05 -13.30
C SER A 290 7.71 -27.71 -13.92
N ILE A 291 8.35 -26.85 -13.13
CA ILE A 291 8.75 -25.49 -13.52
C ILE A 291 10.17 -25.23 -12.99
N GLY A 292 11.10 -24.95 -13.92
CA GLY A 292 12.50 -24.66 -13.65
C GLY A 292 12.76 -23.30 -13.00
N GLU A 293 14.04 -23.07 -12.69
CA GLU A 293 14.51 -21.87 -11.99
C GLU A 293 14.33 -20.60 -12.83
N ASP A 294 14.05 -19.48 -12.16
CA ASP A 294 13.97 -18.14 -12.76
C ASP A 294 13.00 -18.02 -13.96
N SER A 295 12.00 -18.90 -14.00
CA SER A 295 10.95 -18.90 -15.03
C SER A 295 9.74 -18.07 -14.59
N LEU A 296 9.07 -17.43 -15.55
CA LEU A 296 7.84 -16.66 -15.34
C LEU A 296 6.65 -17.40 -15.94
N VAL A 297 5.64 -17.69 -15.12
CA VAL A 297 4.33 -18.21 -15.56
C VAL A 297 3.26 -17.19 -15.17
N TYR A 298 2.58 -16.63 -16.16
CA TYR A 298 1.59 -15.58 -15.98
C TYR A 298 0.28 -15.90 -16.72
N ASP A 299 -0.85 -15.65 -16.07
CA ASP A 299 -2.19 -15.79 -16.65
C ASP A 299 -2.43 -17.16 -17.32
N SER A 300 -1.94 -18.23 -16.70
CA SER A 300 -1.86 -19.56 -17.33
C SER A 300 -2.47 -20.66 -16.47
N SER A 301 -3.12 -21.62 -17.13
CA SER A 301 -3.67 -22.82 -16.52
C SER A 301 -2.98 -24.06 -17.07
N LEU A 302 -2.17 -24.72 -16.26
CA LEU A 302 -1.35 -25.85 -16.69
C LEU A 302 -1.82 -27.14 -16.01
N SER A 303 -2.15 -28.15 -16.82
CA SER A 303 -2.53 -29.49 -16.37
C SER A 303 -1.93 -30.59 -17.25
N GLY A 304 -1.67 -31.76 -16.67
CA GLY A 304 -1.04 -32.89 -17.35
C GLY A 304 0.47 -32.98 -17.09
N ARG A 305 1.18 -33.73 -17.94
CA ARG A 305 2.65 -33.90 -17.83
C ARG A 305 3.35 -32.78 -18.59
N ILE A 306 3.41 -31.60 -17.97
CA ILE A 306 4.04 -30.41 -18.54
C ILE A 306 5.35 -30.16 -17.79
N GLN A 307 6.43 -29.98 -18.54
CA GLN A 307 7.72 -29.55 -18.00
C GLN A 307 8.11 -28.20 -18.62
N ILE A 308 8.26 -27.19 -17.77
CA ILE A 308 8.77 -25.88 -18.14
C ILE A 308 10.22 -25.79 -17.69
N GLY A 309 11.13 -25.60 -18.64
CA GLY A 309 12.56 -25.41 -18.39
C GLY A 309 12.86 -24.14 -17.60
N SER A 310 14.12 -23.97 -17.23
CA SER A 310 14.61 -22.81 -16.49
C SER A 310 14.75 -21.59 -17.41
N GLN A 311 14.58 -20.39 -16.84
CA GLN A 311 14.61 -19.11 -17.56
C GLN A 311 13.62 -19.06 -18.73
N SER A 312 12.43 -19.63 -18.54
CA SER A 312 11.40 -19.69 -19.56
C SER A 312 10.20 -18.81 -19.19
N ILE A 313 9.49 -18.32 -20.20
CA ILE A 313 8.34 -17.42 -20.03
C ILE A 313 7.09 -18.08 -20.61
N VAL A 314 6.04 -18.23 -19.81
CA VAL A 314 4.76 -18.80 -20.21
C VAL A 314 3.64 -17.81 -19.90
N VAL A 315 2.87 -17.39 -20.92
CA VAL A 315 1.86 -16.34 -20.78
C VAL A 315 0.55 -16.71 -21.46
N GLY A 316 -0.58 -16.62 -20.74
CA GLY A 316 -1.90 -16.80 -21.33
C GLY A 316 -2.23 -18.24 -21.75
N VAL A 317 -1.40 -19.23 -21.37
CA VAL A 317 -1.50 -20.60 -21.90
C VAL A 317 -2.49 -21.40 -21.06
N ASN A 318 -3.57 -21.86 -21.70
CA ASN A 318 -4.58 -22.67 -21.03
C ASN A 318 -4.60 -24.11 -21.58
N ILE A 319 -3.90 -25.00 -20.87
CA ILE A 319 -3.87 -26.44 -21.12
C ILE A 319 -4.70 -27.12 -20.02
N GLN A 320 -6.03 -26.99 -20.09
CA GLN A 320 -6.98 -27.71 -19.24
C GLN A 320 -7.65 -28.86 -20.01
N GLY A 321 -7.92 -29.98 -19.32
CA GLY A 321 -9.02 -30.87 -19.74
C GLY A 321 -8.83 -31.69 -21.03
N LEU A 322 -7.61 -31.94 -21.50
CA LEU A 322 -7.38 -32.98 -22.53
C LEU A 322 -7.52 -34.42 -21.97
N SER A 323 -7.98 -34.57 -20.73
CA SER A 323 -8.41 -35.83 -20.12
C SER A 323 -9.68 -36.40 -20.74
N GLN A 324 -10.49 -35.65 -21.50
CA GLN A 324 -11.59 -36.24 -22.28
C GLN A 324 -11.10 -37.09 -23.48
N CYS A 325 -9.80 -37.18 -23.74
CA CYS A 325 -9.20 -38.22 -24.58
C CYS A 325 -8.95 -39.55 -23.83
N GLU A 326 -9.70 -39.85 -22.78
CA GLU A 326 -9.70 -41.17 -22.12
C GLU A 326 -10.10 -42.33 -23.06
N GLN A 327 -10.72 -42.04 -24.21
CA GLN A 327 -10.94 -43.06 -25.25
C GLN A 327 -9.66 -43.41 -26.05
N SER A 328 -8.54 -42.69 -25.86
CA SER A 328 -7.27 -42.94 -26.58
C SER A 328 -6.03 -43.13 -25.68
N GLY A 329 -6.10 -42.92 -24.35
CA GLY A 329 -5.00 -43.21 -23.42
C GLY A 329 -3.68 -42.43 -23.63
N LYS A 330 -3.64 -41.42 -24.51
CA LYS A 330 -2.46 -40.55 -24.70
C LYS A 330 -2.59 -39.30 -23.83
N LEU A 331 -1.98 -39.35 -22.65
CA LEU A 331 -1.70 -38.16 -21.83
C LEU A 331 -0.88 -37.16 -22.67
N VAL A 332 -1.31 -35.90 -22.70
CA VAL A 332 -0.53 -34.83 -23.37
C VAL A 332 0.73 -34.57 -22.54
N CYS A 333 1.86 -34.90 -23.14
CA CYS A 333 3.20 -34.61 -22.63
C CYS A 333 3.74 -33.42 -23.41
N PHE A 334 4.11 -32.35 -22.72
CA PHE A 334 4.69 -31.18 -23.34
C PHE A 334 5.93 -30.72 -22.56
N ILE A 335 7.02 -30.46 -23.27
CA ILE A 335 8.27 -29.98 -22.69
C ILE A 335 8.62 -28.66 -23.37
N LEU A 336 8.63 -27.59 -22.60
CA LEU A 336 9.24 -26.32 -22.97
C LEU A 336 10.70 -26.34 -22.51
N PRO A 337 11.69 -26.31 -23.42
CA PRO A 337 13.09 -26.32 -23.01
C PRO A 337 13.48 -25.06 -22.24
N ASP A 338 14.67 -25.07 -21.63
CA ASP A 338 15.24 -23.89 -20.97
C ASP A 338 15.37 -22.72 -21.95
N ARG A 339 15.21 -21.49 -21.45
CA ARG A 339 15.39 -20.26 -22.23
C ARG A 339 14.45 -20.15 -23.44
N HIS A 340 13.18 -20.52 -23.25
CA HIS A 340 12.13 -20.40 -24.27
C HIS A 340 10.93 -19.61 -23.77
N CYS A 341 10.24 -18.94 -24.69
CA CYS A 341 8.99 -18.26 -24.45
C CYS A 341 7.85 -19.04 -25.10
N LEU A 342 6.70 -19.12 -24.44
CA LEU A 342 5.47 -19.75 -24.90
C LEU A 342 4.30 -18.84 -24.55
N TRP A 343 3.46 -18.48 -25.51
CA TRP A 343 2.25 -17.71 -25.22
C TRP A 343 1.14 -18.00 -26.20
N GLU A 344 -0.08 -17.78 -25.76
CA GLU A 344 -1.30 -18.03 -26.54
C GLU A 344 -2.08 -16.74 -26.75
N VAL A 345 -2.63 -16.53 -27.96
CA VAL A 345 -3.47 -15.36 -28.25
C VAL A 345 -4.70 -15.71 -29.10
N PRO A 346 -5.84 -15.04 -28.88
CA PRO A 346 -7.00 -15.14 -29.75
C PRO A 346 -6.85 -14.26 -31.00
N LEU A 347 -7.41 -14.69 -32.14
CA LEU A 347 -7.39 -13.94 -33.40
C LEU A 347 -8.77 -13.38 -33.77
N VAL A 348 -8.82 -12.21 -34.42
CA VAL A 348 -10.08 -11.52 -34.78
C VAL A 348 -10.93 -12.30 -35.81
N LYS A 349 -10.29 -13.10 -36.67
CA LYS A 349 -10.93 -13.74 -37.85
C LYS A 349 -10.98 -15.27 -37.79
N SER A 350 -10.61 -15.88 -36.68
CA SER A 350 -10.73 -17.32 -36.47
C SER A 350 -11.37 -17.62 -35.12
N VAL A 351 -12.16 -18.68 -35.05
CA VAL A 351 -12.73 -19.18 -33.78
C VAL A 351 -11.63 -19.80 -32.89
N GLY A 352 -10.44 -20.05 -33.42
CA GLY A 352 -9.31 -20.65 -32.71
C GLY A 352 -8.31 -19.64 -32.13
N ARG A 353 -7.63 -20.06 -31.06
CA ARG A 353 -6.42 -19.45 -30.49
C ARG A 353 -5.18 -19.96 -31.24
N ILE A 354 -4.08 -19.22 -31.15
CA ILE A 354 -2.80 -19.65 -31.69
C ILE A 354 -1.74 -19.67 -30.59
N LEU A 355 -0.92 -20.72 -30.60
CA LEU A 355 0.21 -20.90 -29.68
C LEU A 355 1.51 -20.49 -30.38
N ILE A 356 2.27 -19.61 -29.74
CA ILE A 356 3.53 -19.07 -30.24
C ILE A 356 4.68 -19.51 -29.33
N TYR A 357 5.82 -19.83 -29.95
CA TYR A 357 7.05 -20.22 -29.26
C TYR A 357 8.27 -19.61 -29.94
N CYS A 358 9.24 -19.18 -29.13
CA CYS A 358 10.55 -18.72 -29.59
C CYS A 358 11.59 -18.88 -28.48
N GLY A 359 12.86 -18.71 -28.81
CA GLY A 359 13.93 -18.63 -27.81
C GLY A 359 13.89 -17.30 -27.08
N LEU A 360 14.30 -17.30 -25.82
CA LEU A 360 14.38 -16.12 -24.96
C LEU A 360 15.29 -15.03 -25.55
N HIS A 361 16.37 -15.45 -26.22
CA HIS A 361 17.40 -14.60 -26.81
C HIS A 361 17.19 -14.29 -28.29
N ASP A 362 16.11 -14.79 -28.90
CA ASP A 362 15.85 -14.51 -30.31
C ASP A 362 15.45 -13.04 -30.48
N ASN A 363 16.19 -12.30 -31.33
CA ASN A 363 15.82 -10.95 -31.71
C ASN A 363 15.03 -10.98 -33.03
N PRO A 364 13.71 -10.69 -33.03
CA PRO A 364 12.89 -10.91 -34.22
C PRO A 364 13.23 -10.04 -35.43
N LYS A 365 14.05 -9.00 -35.24
CA LYS A 365 14.46 -8.06 -36.29
C LYS A 365 15.69 -8.51 -37.06
N VAL A 366 16.55 -9.35 -36.47
CA VAL A 366 17.83 -9.73 -37.08
C VAL A 366 17.57 -10.65 -38.26
N SER A 367 18.14 -10.31 -39.40
CA SER A 367 17.94 -11.04 -40.64
C SER A 367 18.72 -12.36 -40.66
N LEU A 368 18.31 -13.28 -41.54
CA LEU A 368 19.02 -14.54 -41.81
C LEU A 368 20.46 -14.31 -42.30
N GLU A 369 20.71 -13.19 -42.98
CA GLU A 369 22.04 -12.80 -43.46
C GLU A 369 22.95 -12.31 -42.32
N GLU A 370 22.36 -11.69 -41.30
CA GLU A 370 23.04 -11.17 -40.10
C GLU A 370 23.06 -12.18 -38.94
N ASN A 371 22.96 -13.48 -39.23
CA ASN A 371 22.96 -14.58 -38.25
C ASN A 371 21.79 -14.57 -37.25
N GLY A 372 20.58 -14.19 -37.70
CA GLY A 372 19.36 -14.31 -36.90
C GLY A 372 19.10 -15.74 -36.41
N THR A 373 18.38 -15.84 -35.28
CA THR A 373 18.10 -17.11 -34.59
C THR A 373 16.61 -17.39 -34.45
N PHE A 374 16.27 -18.67 -34.27
CA PHE A 374 14.96 -19.16 -33.88
C PHE A 374 15.13 -20.34 -32.92
N CYS A 375 14.40 -20.30 -31.80
CA CYS A 375 14.54 -21.24 -30.67
C CYS A 375 15.99 -21.35 -30.20
N GLY A 376 16.71 -20.22 -30.15
CA GLY A 376 18.11 -20.13 -29.72
C GLY A 376 19.12 -20.75 -30.69
N LYS A 377 18.71 -21.13 -31.91
CA LYS A 377 19.57 -21.73 -32.94
C LYS A 377 19.64 -20.83 -34.18
N PRO A 378 20.79 -20.72 -34.87
CA PRO A 378 20.87 -19.99 -36.14
C PRO A 378 19.92 -20.55 -37.19
N TRP A 379 19.28 -19.68 -37.98
CA TRP A 379 18.30 -20.08 -39.01
C TRP A 379 18.81 -21.19 -39.95
N ARG A 380 20.06 -21.13 -40.40
CA ARG A 380 20.66 -22.15 -41.29
C ARG A 380 20.63 -23.56 -40.68
N LYS A 381 20.86 -23.65 -39.36
CA LYS A 381 20.81 -24.91 -38.62
C LYS A 381 19.38 -25.41 -38.47
N VAL A 382 18.45 -24.52 -38.13
CA VAL A 382 17.01 -24.83 -38.01
C VAL A 382 16.46 -25.42 -39.32
N LEU A 383 16.72 -24.76 -40.46
CA LEU A 383 16.27 -25.22 -41.77
C LEU A 383 16.84 -26.61 -42.12
N SER A 384 18.14 -26.82 -41.82
CA SER A 384 18.82 -28.11 -42.05
C SER A 384 18.28 -29.24 -41.18
N ASP A 385 18.08 -28.98 -39.88
CA ASP A 385 17.66 -29.97 -38.89
C ASP A 385 16.20 -30.39 -39.13
N LEU A 386 15.33 -29.41 -39.42
CA LEU A 386 13.88 -29.62 -39.60
C LEU A 386 13.49 -29.95 -41.04
N LYS A 387 14.42 -29.88 -41.99
CA LYS A 387 14.19 -30.06 -43.44
C LYS A 387 13.12 -29.12 -44.00
N ILE A 388 13.13 -27.87 -43.52
CA ILE A 388 12.25 -26.78 -43.98
C ILE A 388 12.98 -26.01 -45.08
N ASP A 389 12.26 -25.70 -46.16
CA ASP A 389 12.80 -24.89 -47.26
C ASP A 389 12.51 -23.39 -46.99
N GLU A 390 13.39 -22.47 -47.41
CA GLU A 390 13.17 -21.04 -47.19
C GLU A 390 11.86 -20.52 -47.80
N ALA A 391 11.45 -21.08 -48.93
CA ALA A 391 10.19 -20.75 -49.60
C ALA A 391 8.96 -21.10 -48.75
N ASP A 392 9.07 -22.06 -47.83
CA ASP A 392 7.98 -22.40 -46.91
C ASP A 392 7.70 -21.27 -45.92
N LEU A 393 8.71 -20.44 -45.58
CA LEU A 393 8.63 -19.42 -44.53
C LEU A 393 8.36 -18.01 -45.05
N TRP A 394 9.05 -17.61 -46.13
CA TRP A 394 9.02 -16.22 -46.63
C TRP A 394 8.40 -16.08 -48.03
N GLY A 395 8.00 -17.19 -48.66
CA GLY A 395 7.54 -17.21 -50.04
C GLY A 395 8.66 -16.94 -51.06
N SER A 396 8.32 -16.93 -52.35
CA SER A 396 9.27 -16.78 -53.46
C SER A 396 9.47 -15.34 -53.95
N SER A 397 8.72 -14.36 -53.42
CA SER A 397 8.60 -13.01 -53.99
C SER A 397 8.85 -11.85 -53.02
N THR A 398 9.53 -12.07 -51.88
CA THR A 398 9.73 -11.04 -50.86
C THR A 398 11.00 -10.20 -51.10
N THR A 399 10.83 -8.89 -51.32
CA THR A 399 11.91 -7.87 -51.34
C THR A 399 12.31 -7.41 -49.93
N GLN A 400 11.71 -7.98 -48.88
CA GLN A 400 11.97 -7.66 -47.48
C GLN A 400 13.07 -8.55 -46.88
N GLN A 401 13.78 -8.05 -45.87
CA GLN A 401 14.75 -8.84 -45.10
C GLN A 401 14.07 -10.06 -44.46
N LYS A 402 14.65 -11.25 -44.66
CA LYS A 402 14.15 -12.52 -44.10
C LYS A 402 14.49 -12.60 -42.62
N CYS A 403 13.51 -12.49 -41.73
CA CYS A 403 13.72 -12.54 -40.28
C CYS A 403 12.58 -13.28 -39.57
N LEU A 404 12.69 -13.45 -38.25
CA LEU A 404 11.65 -14.11 -37.44
C LEU A 404 10.34 -13.30 -37.42
N TRP A 405 10.41 -11.96 -37.52
CA TRP A 405 9.22 -11.11 -37.53
C TRP A 405 8.26 -11.44 -38.68
N ASN A 406 8.77 -11.74 -39.89
CA ASN A 406 7.96 -12.01 -41.08
C ASN A 406 7.91 -13.49 -41.51
N ALA A 407 8.53 -14.41 -40.77
CA ALA A 407 8.51 -15.85 -41.06
C ALA A 407 7.14 -16.48 -40.74
N LYS A 408 6.53 -17.22 -41.68
CA LYS A 408 5.27 -17.94 -41.49
C LYS A 408 5.46 -19.26 -40.75
N LEU A 409 5.61 -19.17 -39.43
CA LEU A 409 5.93 -20.30 -38.56
C LEU A 409 4.71 -20.91 -37.88
N PHE A 410 3.79 -20.09 -37.38
CA PHE A 410 2.84 -20.52 -36.36
C PHE A 410 1.55 -21.02 -37.02
N PRO A 411 1.23 -22.33 -36.93
CA PRO A 411 0.06 -22.90 -37.57
C PRO A 411 -1.22 -22.63 -36.77
N VAL A 412 -2.32 -22.38 -37.47
CA VAL A 412 -3.67 -22.31 -36.89
C VAL A 412 -4.32 -23.69 -37.02
N VAL A 413 -4.10 -24.54 -36.01
CA VAL A 413 -4.56 -25.94 -35.94
C VAL A 413 -5.10 -26.26 -34.54
N SER A 414 -5.47 -27.51 -34.26
CA SER A 414 -5.98 -27.87 -32.93
C SER A 414 -4.90 -27.68 -31.83
N PRO A 415 -5.28 -27.40 -30.56
CA PRO A 415 -4.31 -27.17 -29.48
C PRO A 415 -3.26 -28.28 -29.31
N VAL A 416 -3.68 -29.54 -29.44
CA VAL A 416 -2.78 -30.70 -29.34
C VAL A 416 -1.78 -30.72 -30.50
N GLU A 417 -2.22 -30.44 -31.72
CA GLU A 417 -1.33 -30.34 -32.88
C GLU A 417 -0.38 -29.16 -32.75
N MET A 418 -0.83 -28.01 -32.22
CA MET A 418 0.02 -26.85 -31.97
C MET A 418 1.15 -27.19 -30.99
N LEU A 419 0.86 -27.89 -29.88
CA LEU A 419 1.86 -28.34 -28.92
C LEU A 419 2.87 -29.32 -29.56
N ASN A 420 2.39 -30.28 -30.35
CA ASN A 420 3.24 -31.26 -31.03
C ASN A 420 4.16 -30.62 -32.08
N ILE A 421 3.62 -29.69 -32.87
CA ILE A 421 4.38 -28.92 -33.85
C ILE A 421 5.38 -27.99 -33.15
N GLY A 422 4.98 -27.35 -32.05
CA GLY A 422 5.87 -26.52 -31.24
C GLY A 422 7.06 -27.30 -30.71
N MET A 423 6.85 -28.48 -30.13
CA MET A 423 7.93 -29.36 -29.71
C MET A 423 8.86 -29.74 -30.88
N TRP A 424 8.29 -30.05 -32.05
CA TRP A 424 9.09 -30.35 -33.25
C TRP A 424 9.94 -29.15 -33.70
N LEU A 425 9.36 -27.94 -33.77
CA LEU A 425 10.07 -26.72 -34.18
C LEU A 425 11.15 -26.29 -33.17
N MET A 426 10.99 -26.61 -31.89
CA MET A 426 12.05 -26.45 -30.86
C MET A 426 13.16 -27.52 -30.99
N GLY A 427 12.96 -28.54 -31.82
CA GLY A 427 13.94 -29.59 -32.12
C GLY A 427 13.77 -30.88 -31.32
N SER A 428 12.58 -31.15 -30.78
CA SER A 428 12.26 -32.42 -30.13
C SER A 428 12.22 -33.57 -31.15
N THR A 429 12.80 -34.71 -30.77
CA THR A 429 12.82 -35.95 -31.56
C THR A 429 11.68 -36.91 -31.23
N TYR A 430 10.75 -36.51 -30.35
CA TYR A 430 9.66 -37.37 -29.88
C TYR A 430 8.66 -37.71 -31.00
N ASN A 431 8.53 -36.83 -32.01
CA ASN A 431 7.57 -36.95 -33.10
C ASN A 431 8.26 -37.22 -34.44
N ASN A 432 7.60 -37.94 -35.34
CA ASN A 432 8.13 -38.25 -36.68
C ASN A 432 8.27 -36.98 -37.54
N HIS A 433 9.52 -36.60 -37.86
CA HIS A 433 9.82 -35.39 -38.64
C HIS A 433 9.05 -35.27 -39.95
N LYS A 434 8.88 -36.39 -40.68
CA LYS A 434 8.18 -36.37 -41.99
C LYS A 434 6.68 -36.08 -41.83
N GLU A 435 6.09 -36.60 -40.77
CA GLU A 435 4.68 -36.42 -40.44
C GLU A 435 4.42 -34.98 -40.00
N MET A 436 5.22 -34.47 -39.05
CA MET A 436 5.10 -33.09 -38.54
C MET A 436 5.32 -32.06 -39.65
N LEU A 437 6.35 -32.23 -40.49
CA LEU A 437 6.61 -31.34 -41.62
C LEU A 437 5.44 -31.30 -42.61
N SER A 438 4.83 -32.46 -42.90
CA SER A 438 3.66 -32.55 -43.78
C SER A 438 2.45 -31.82 -43.19
N ILE A 439 2.16 -32.02 -41.90
CA ILE A 439 1.05 -31.32 -41.21
C ILE A 439 1.31 -29.82 -41.20
N TRP A 440 2.51 -29.40 -40.82
CA TRP A 440 2.91 -27.99 -40.73
C TRP A 440 2.84 -27.28 -42.09
N ARG A 441 3.32 -27.90 -43.18
CA ARG A 441 3.25 -27.31 -44.54
C ARG A 441 1.82 -27.11 -45.04
N LYS A 442 0.91 -28.03 -44.71
CA LYS A 442 -0.51 -27.98 -45.10
C LYS A 442 -1.33 -26.98 -44.29
N ALA A 443 -0.88 -26.67 -43.07
CA ALA A 443 -1.58 -25.75 -42.18
C ALA A 443 -1.53 -24.30 -42.69
N HIS A 444 -2.59 -23.54 -42.38
CA HIS A 444 -2.54 -22.09 -42.48
C HIS A 444 -1.58 -21.56 -41.40
N ARG A 445 -0.54 -20.84 -41.81
CA ARG A 445 0.53 -20.35 -40.92
C ARG A 445 0.59 -18.83 -40.96
N VAL A 446 0.82 -18.24 -39.79
CA VAL A 446 0.98 -16.79 -39.62
C VAL A 446 2.38 -16.44 -39.12
N SER A 447 2.82 -15.22 -39.43
CA SER A 447 4.04 -14.61 -38.88
C SER A 447 3.74 -13.74 -37.65
N LEU A 448 4.78 -13.30 -36.92
CA LEU A 448 4.61 -12.33 -35.83
C LEU A 448 4.04 -10.99 -36.33
N GLU A 449 4.42 -10.58 -37.55
CA GLU A 449 3.87 -9.38 -38.18
C GLU A 449 2.35 -9.49 -38.45
N GLU A 450 1.93 -10.62 -39.04
CA GLU A 450 0.51 -10.88 -39.30
C GLU A 450 -0.27 -11.02 -37.99
N LEU A 451 0.33 -11.66 -36.98
CA LEU A 451 -0.21 -11.80 -35.63
C LEU A 451 -0.49 -10.44 -34.99
N HIS A 452 0.50 -9.55 -34.98
CA HIS A 452 0.40 -8.22 -34.36
C HIS A 452 -0.81 -7.41 -34.89
N ARG A 453 -1.19 -7.61 -36.16
CA ARG A 453 -2.35 -6.94 -36.79
C ARG A 453 -3.69 -7.66 -36.58
N SER A 454 -3.68 -8.88 -36.03
CA SER A 454 -4.85 -9.77 -36.00
C SER A 454 -5.23 -10.29 -34.61
N ILE A 455 -4.54 -9.85 -33.54
CA ILE A 455 -4.90 -10.15 -32.15
C ILE A 455 -6.29 -9.60 -31.81
N ASN A 456 -7.13 -10.43 -31.18
CA ASN A 456 -8.41 -10.04 -30.63
C ASN A 456 -8.25 -9.54 -29.18
N TYR A 457 -7.88 -8.28 -29.02
CA TYR A 457 -7.64 -7.67 -27.70
C TYR A 457 -8.86 -7.72 -26.76
N PRO A 458 -10.11 -7.40 -27.20
CA PRO A 458 -11.27 -7.53 -26.33
C PRO A 458 -11.44 -8.93 -25.75
N GLN A 459 -11.26 -9.97 -26.58
CA GLN A 459 -11.36 -11.36 -26.09
C GLN A 459 -10.23 -11.68 -25.10
N LEU A 460 -9.00 -11.24 -25.37
CA LEU A 460 -7.86 -11.45 -24.47
C LEU A 460 -8.13 -10.85 -23.08
N CYS A 461 -8.68 -9.63 -23.01
CA CYS A 461 -9.02 -8.99 -21.74
C CYS A 461 -10.13 -9.74 -20.99
N ILE A 462 -11.19 -10.17 -21.71
CA ILE A 462 -12.29 -10.96 -21.12
C ILE A 462 -11.76 -12.28 -20.57
N ASP A 463 -10.91 -12.98 -21.32
CA ASP A 463 -10.32 -14.25 -20.91
C ASP A 463 -9.48 -14.10 -19.64
N SER A 464 -8.63 -13.07 -19.59
CA SER A 464 -7.78 -12.78 -18.43
C SER A 464 -8.61 -12.44 -17.19
N SER A 465 -9.61 -11.56 -17.33
CA SER A 465 -10.51 -11.20 -16.24
C SER A 465 -11.30 -12.39 -15.71
N ASN A 466 -11.82 -13.24 -16.60
CA ASN A 466 -12.51 -14.47 -16.19
C ASN A 466 -11.57 -15.44 -15.47
N HIS A 467 -10.33 -15.57 -15.95
CA HIS A 467 -9.35 -16.45 -15.32
C HIS A 467 -8.98 -16.00 -13.90
N GLN A 468 -8.78 -14.69 -13.71
CA GLN A 468 -8.48 -14.11 -12.40
C GLN A 468 -9.68 -14.25 -11.44
N ALA A 469 -10.91 -14.01 -11.91
CA ALA A 469 -12.12 -14.22 -11.13
C ALA A 469 -12.29 -15.69 -10.68
N GLU A 470 -11.99 -16.67 -11.56
CA GLU A 470 -12.00 -18.10 -11.20
C GLU A 470 -10.95 -18.45 -10.13
N LEU A 471 -9.75 -17.87 -10.22
CA LEU A 471 -8.69 -18.06 -9.22
C LEU A 471 -9.09 -17.45 -7.88
N ALA A 472 -9.61 -16.22 -7.87
CA ALA A 472 -10.12 -15.55 -6.67
C ALA A 472 -11.26 -16.36 -6.02
N ALA A 473 -12.19 -16.88 -6.81
CA ALA A 473 -13.25 -17.78 -6.34
C ALA A 473 -12.69 -19.04 -5.67
N GLY A 474 -11.68 -19.67 -6.30
CA GLY A 474 -11.00 -20.85 -5.73
C GLY A 474 -10.32 -20.55 -4.40
N ILE A 475 -9.62 -19.42 -4.31
CA ILE A 475 -8.95 -18.97 -3.08
C ILE A 475 -9.97 -18.67 -1.98
N ALA A 476 -11.01 -17.90 -2.29
CA ALA A 476 -12.07 -17.56 -1.35
C ALA A 476 -12.78 -18.82 -0.82
N LYS A 477 -13.13 -19.76 -1.71
CA LYS A 477 -13.74 -21.03 -1.34
C LYS A 477 -12.84 -21.87 -0.43
N ALA A 478 -11.53 -21.92 -0.69
CA ALA A 478 -10.59 -22.60 0.19
C ALA A 478 -10.51 -21.93 1.57
N CYS A 479 -10.43 -20.60 1.63
CA CYS A 479 -10.42 -19.84 2.88
C CYS A 479 -11.66 -20.15 3.73
N MET A 480 -12.84 -20.15 3.11
CA MET A 480 -14.11 -20.45 3.77
C MET A 480 -14.22 -21.91 4.21
N THR A 481 -13.72 -22.86 3.41
CA THR A 481 -13.83 -24.29 3.70
C THR A 481 -12.92 -24.71 4.85
N TYR A 482 -11.71 -24.14 4.94
CA TYR A 482 -10.72 -24.50 5.97
C TYR A 482 -10.68 -23.52 7.16
N GLY A 483 -11.57 -22.51 7.17
CA GLY A 483 -11.58 -21.48 8.20
C GLY A 483 -10.36 -20.54 8.19
N LEU A 484 -9.59 -20.48 7.10
CA LEU A 484 -8.37 -19.66 7.02
C LEU A 484 -8.69 -18.21 6.60
N LEU A 485 -9.37 -17.45 7.45
CA LEU A 485 -9.84 -16.08 7.15
C LEU A 485 -8.76 -14.98 7.30
N GLY A 486 -7.50 -15.32 7.02
CA GLY A 486 -6.36 -14.40 7.03
C GLY A 486 -6.24 -13.52 5.79
N ARG A 487 -6.98 -13.84 4.72
CA ARG A 487 -7.03 -13.12 3.43
C ARG A 487 -8.09 -12.02 3.42
N ASN A 488 -7.96 -11.08 2.48
CA ASN A 488 -8.94 -10.04 2.21
C ASN A 488 -10.09 -10.53 1.32
N LEU A 489 -11.12 -11.10 1.96
CA LEU A 489 -12.28 -11.65 1.25
C LEU A 489 -13.09 -10.57 0.51
N SER A 490 -13.08 -9.32 0.96
CA SER A 490 -13.75 -8.22 0.26
C SER A 490 -13.13 -8.00 -1.12
N GLU A 491 -11.80 -7.92 -1.18
CA GLU A 491 -11.04 -7.72 -2.42
C GLU A 491 -11.15 -8.94 -3.35
N LEU A 492 -11.09 -10.16 -2.79
CA LEU A 492 -11.36 -11.37 -3.58
C LEU A 492 -12.78 -11.37 -4.17
N CYS A 493 -13.79 -10.87 -3.45
CA CYS A 493 -15.15 -10.75 -3.98
C CYS A 493 -15.24 -9.71 -5.11
N GLU A 494 -14.52 -8.59 -5.01
CA GLU A 494 -14.45 -7.59 -6.08
C GLU A 494 -13.86 -8.19 -7.36
N GLU A 495 -12.83 -9.05 -7.23
CA GLU A 495 -12.25 -9.78 -8.37
C GLU A 495 -13.22 -10.83 -8.94
N ILE A 496 -13.92 -11.58 -8.09
CA ILE A 496 -14.95 -12.55 -8.51
C ILE A 496 -16.07 -11.86 -9.30
N LEU A 497 -16.47 -10.66 -8.87
CA LEU A 497 -17.55 -9.88 -9.50
C LEU A 497 -17.16 -9.28 -10.86
N GLN A 498 -15.88 -9.25 -11.23
CA GLN A 498 -15.48 -8.89 -12.61
C GLN A 498 -16.00 -9.90 -13.64
N ASN A 499 -16.35 -11.12 -13.23
CA ASN A 499 -17.00 -12.09 -14.08
C ASN A 499 -18.52 -11.88 -14.12
N ASP A 500 -18.98 -11.19 -15.17
CA ASP A 500 -20.40 -10.85 -15.40
C ASP A 500 -21.35 -12.07 -15.47
N ALA A 501 -20.85 -13.27 -15.79
CA ALA A 501 -21.69 -14.43 -16.01
C ALA A 501 -22.07 -15.17 -14.72
N PHE A 502 -21.11 -15.34 -13.80
CA PHE A 502 -21.27 -16.21 -12.63
C PHE A 502 -20.80 -15.59 -11.30
N GLY A 503 -20.17 -14.41 -11.31
CA GLY A 503 -19.56 -13.82 -10.12
C GLY A 503 -20.55 -13.68 -8.95
N LEU A 504 -21.76 -13.20 -9.22
CA LEU A 504 -22.81 -13.05 -8.21
C LEU A 504 -23.29 -14.40 -7.63
N GLU A 505 -23.37 -15.44 -8.47
CA GLU A 505 -23.79 -16.78 -8.02
C GLU A 505 -22.73 -17.40 -7.10
N ILE A 506 -21.45 -17.25 -7.46
CA ILE A 506 -20.32 -17.70 -6.63
C ILE A 506 -20.34 -16.99 -5.26
N CYS A 507 -20.53 -15.67 -5.22
CA CYS A 507 -20.64 -14.93 -3.95
C CYS A 507 -21.81 -15.44 -3.08
N LYS A 508 -22.95 -15.79 -3.69
CA LYS A 508 -24.09 -16.40 -2.97
C LYS A 508 -23.77 -17.80 -2.44
N GLU A 509 -23.04 -18.62 -3.20
CA GLU A 509 -22.57 -19.92 -2.73
C GLU A 509 -21.63 -19.77 -1.53
N LEU A 510 -20.68 -18.84 -1.59
CA LEU A 510 -19.76 -18.54 -0.49
C LEU A 510 -20.50 -18.06 0.75
N LEU A 511 -21.50 -17.17 0.59
CA LEU A 511 -22.37 -16.73 1.69
C LEU A 511 -23.12 -17.90 2.35
N GLY A 512 -23.51 -18.91 1.56
CA GLY A 512 -24.12 -20.14 2.06
C GLY A 512 -23.21 -20.99 2.95
N LEU A 513 -21.89 -20.78 2.92
CA LEU A 513 -20.92 -21.48 3.77
C LEU A 513 -20.75 -20.84 5.17
N CYS A 514 -21.14 -19.58 5.36
CA CYS A 514 -20.98 -18.85 6.63
C CYS A 514 -21.55 -19.59 7.87
N PRO A 515 -22.77 -20.18 7.84
CA PRO A 515 -23.31 -20.88 9.01
C PRO A 515 -22.49 -22.12 9.44
N ASN A 516 -21.72 -22.71 8.53
CA ASN A 516 -20.85 -23.85 8.84
C ASN A 516 -19.53 -23.39 9.46
N LEU A 517 -19.02 -22.23 9.06
CA LEU A 517 -17.83 -21.62 9.64
C LEU A 517 -18.01 -21.34 11.14
N GLU A 518 -19.16 -20.80 11.54
CA GLU A 518 -19.48 -20.54 12.96
C GLU A 518 -19.39 -21.81 13.82
N LYS A 519 -19.79 -22.96 13.26
CA LYS A 519 -19.79 -24.26 13.95
C LYS A 519 -18.42 -24.93 13.99
N GLN A 520 -17.61 -24.76 12.95
CA GLN A 520 -16.32 -25.45 12.79
C GLN A 520 -15.15 -24.74 13.47
N SER A 521 -15.27 -23.45 13.75
CA SER A 521 -14.14 -22.58 14.14
C SER A 521 -14.15 -22.17 15.62
N VAL A 522 -14.96 -22.81 16.46
CA VAL A 522 -15.10 -22.50 17.89
C VAL A 522 -13.73 -22.57 18.57
N GLY A 523 -13.20 -21.39 18.94
CA GLY A 523 -11.93 -21.23 19.67
C GLY A 523 -10.67 -20.95 18.83
N ILE A 524 -10.74 -20.96 17.48
CA ILE A 524 -9.57 -20.70 16.61
C ILE A 524 -9.64 -19.32 15.93
N LEU A 525 -10.82 -18.85 15.54
CA LEU A 525 -11.00 -17.54 14.90
C LEU A 525 -11.85 -16.58 15.74
N PRO A 526 -11.47 -15.29 15.82
CA PRO A 526 -12.29 -14.26 16.43
C PRO A 526 -13.68 -14.17 15.74
N PRO A 527 -14.80 -14.25 16.48
CA PRO A 527 -16.14 -14.06 15.94
C PRO A 527 -16.33 -12.78 15.10
N SER A 528 -15.72 -11.67 15.51
CA SER A 528 -15.75 -10.38 14.81
C SER A 528 -15.26 -10.50 13.37
N ARG A 529 -14.21 -11.30 13.13
CA ARG A 529 -13.68 -11.57 11.79
C ARG A 529 -14.67 -12.38 10.95
N GLN A 530 -15.34 -13.37 11.54
CA GLN A 530 -16.30 -14.22 10.83
C GLN A 530 -17.51 -13.39 10.37
N TYR A 531 -18.05 -12.59 11.27
CA TYR A 531 -19.16 -11.68 10.95
C TYR A 531 -18.74 -10.64 9.91
N GLN A 532 -17.50 -10.14 9.95
CA GLN A 532 -17.03 -9.21 8.91
C GLN A 532 -16.97 -9.88 7.52
N VAL A 533 -16.53 -11.14 7.41
CA VAL A 533 -16.59 -11.89 6.13
C VAL A 533 -18.03 -12.00 5.64
N GLN A 534 -18.97 -12.28 6.53
CA GLN A 534 -20.38 -12.34 6.18
C GLN A 534 -20.91 -10.99 5.68
N VAL A 535 -20.53 -9.88 6.32
CA VAL A 535 -20.84 -8.51 5.85
C VAL A 535 -20.29 -8.28 4.44
N ASP A 536 -19.02 -8.63 4.20
CA ASP A 536 -18.39 -8.42 2.90
C ASP A 536 -19.08 -9.23 1.79
N LEU A 537 -19.45 -10.48 2.07
CA LEU A 537 -20.22 -11.34 1.15
C LEU A 537 -21.64 -10.84 0.91
N LEU A 538 -22.35 -10.35 1.94
CA LEU A 538 -23.68 -9.76 1.80
C LEU A 538 -23.65 -8.54 0.87
N ARG A 539 -22.64 -7.68 1.03
CA ARG A 539 -22.42 -6.53 0.15
C ARG A 539 -22.09 -6.94 -1.27
N ALA A 540 -21.22 -7.94 -1.45
CA ALA A 540 -20.92 -8.51 -2.76
C ALA A 540 -22.17 -9.10 -3.44
N CYS A 541 -23.14 -9.59 -2.65
CA CYS A 541 -24.44 -10.06 -3.13
C CYS A 541 -25.48 -8.95 -3.37
N GLY A 542 -25.17 -7.70 -3.04
CA GLY A 542 -26.08 -6.55 -3.16
C GLY A 542 -27.10 -6.41 -2.02
N ASP A 543 -26.96 -7.12 -0.91
CA ASP A 543 -27.88 -7.06 0.25
C ASP A 543 -27.34 -6.12 1.34
N GLU A 544 -27.41 -4.80 1.08
CA GLU A 544 -26.92 -3.79 2.03
C GLU A 544 -27.75 -3.76 3.33
N SER A 545 -29.03 -4.12 3.29
CA SER A 545 -29.89 -4.09 4.48
C SER A 545 -29.47 -5.15 5.50
N ALA A 546 -29.22 -6.38 5.04
CA ALA A 546 -28.69 -7.44 5.90
C ALA A 546 -27.25 -7.15 6.34
N ALA A 547 -26.42 -6.57 5.46
CA ALA A 547 -25.06 -6.19 5.79
C ALA A 547 -25.01 -5.18 6.96
N VAL A 548 -25.82 -4.12 6.91
CA VAL A 548 -25.90 -3.10 7.98
C VAL A 548 -26.37 -3.70 9.31
N LEU A 549 -27.30 -4.65 9.29
CA LEU A 549 -27.72 -5.36 10.50
C LEU A 549 -26.56 -6.21 11.07
N MET A 550 -25.86 -6.94 10.21
CA MET A 550 -24.74 -7.80 10.61
C MET A 550 -23.52 -7.00 11.12
N GLU A 551 -23.29 -5.78 10.63
CA GLU A 551 -22.26 -4.89 11.17
C GLU A 551 -22.45 -4.60 12.66
N GLN A 552 -23.69 -4.50 13.14
CA GLN A 552 -23.95 -4.33 14.57
C GLN A 552 -23.43 -5.53 15.38
N THR A 553 -23.60 -6.74 14.84
CA THR A 553 -23.07 -7.99 15.40
C THR A 553 -21.53 -8.01 15.38
N VAL A 554 -20.89 -7.51 14.31
CA VAL A 554 -19.42 -7.36 14.25
C VAL A 554 -18.93 -6.51 15.42
N TRP A 555 -19.53 -5.34 15.63
CA TRP A 555 -19.12 -4.44 16.72
C TRP A 555 -19.40 -5.00 18.10
N ALA A 556 -20.53 -5.70 18.28
CA ALA A 556 -20.82 -6.42 19.52
C ALA A 556 -19.79 -7.53 19.78
N ALA A 557 -19.35 -8.24 18.75
CA ALA A 557 -18.31 -9.26 18.84
C ALA A 557 -16.95 -8.67 19.22
N VAL A 558 -16.52 -7.56 18.60
CA VAL A 558 -15.28 -6.85 18.99
C VAL A 558 -15.32 -6.43 20.47
N ALA A 559 -16.45 -5.90 20.92
CA ALA A 559 -16.65 -5.53 22.32
C ALA A 559 -16.55 -6.74 23.26
N SER A 560 -17.21 -7.85 22.90
CA SER A 560 -17.19 -9.10 23.67
C SER A 560 -15.80 -9.74 23.73
N GLU A 561 -15.09 -9.80 22.59
CA GLU A 561 -13.72 -10.28 22.50
C GLU A 561 -12.76 -9.47 23.37
N THR A 562 -12.91 -8.14 23.34
CA THR A 562 -12.12 -7.25 24.20
C THR A 562 -12.43 -7.47 25.67
N ALA A 563 -13.71 -7.60 26.04
CA ALA A 563 -14.11 -7.87 27.42
C ALA A 563 -13.56 -9.21 27.92
N SER A 564 -13.64 -10.27 27.10
CA SER A 564 -13.08 -11.59 27.39
C SER A 564 -11.55 -11.55 27.52
N ALA A 565 -10.86 -10.79 26.66
CA ALA A 565 -9.42 -10.63 26.73
C ALA A 565 -8.95 -9.91 28.01
N VAL A 566 -9.81 -9.12 28.65
CA VAL A 566 -9.41 -8.30 29.80
C VAL A 566 -9.83 -8.91 31.15
N LYS A 567 -10.85 -9.77 31.16
CA LYS A 567 -11.33 -10.44 32.38
C LYS A 567 -10.35 -11.50 32.88
N TYR A 568 -9.65 -11.18 33.98
CA TYR A 568 -8.99 -12.16 34.84
C TYR A 568 -9.41 -11.86 36.29
N GLY A 569 -10.09 -12.80 36.95
CA GLY A 569 -10.47 -12.67 38.37
C GLY A 569 -11.83 -12.01 38.68
N PHE A 570 -12.64 -11.66 37.66
CA PHE A 570 -14.03 -11.26 37.87
C PHE A 570 -14.91 -12.52 37.79
N GLU A 571 -15.65 -12.86 38.85
CA GLU A 571 -16.64 -13.94 38.82
C GLU A 571 -17.68 -13.68 37.71
N ASP A 572 -18.05 -14.71 36.96
CA ASP A 572 -18.79 -14.69 35.68
C ASP A 572 -20.22 -14.08 35.72
N ASN A 573 -20.67 -13.52 36.84
CA ASN A 573 -22.10 -13.23 37.08
C ASN A 573 -22.62 -11.89 36.50
N VAL A 574 -21.82 -11.12 35.74
CA VAL A 574 -22.25 -9.78 35.27
C VAL A 574 -22.98 -9.80 33.92
N PHE A 575 -22.92 -10.90 33.15
CA PHE A 575 -23.50 -10.95 31.80
C PHE A 575 -24.61 -11.99 31.59
N ASP A 576 -24.76 -12.96 32.49
CA ASP A 576 -25.87 -13.93 32.46
C ASP A 576 -26.74 -13.78 33.71
N SER A 577 -27.80 -12.98 33.63
CA SER A 577 -28.87 -13.03 34.63
C SER A 577 -30.25 -12.89 33.98
N THR A 578 -30.67 -13.95 33.29
CA THR A 578 -32.08 -14.31 33.15
C THR A 578 -32.34 -15.57 33.96
N ASP A 579 -32.24 -15.50 35.29
CA ASP A 579 -33.00 -16.41 36.13
C ASP A 579 -33.21 -15.81 37.52
N GLY A 580 -34.47 -15.62 37.85
CA GLY A 580 -34.91 -15.16 39.15
C GLY A 580 -34.79 -16.28 40.17
N THR A 581 -33.77 -16.22 41.02
CA THR A 581 -33.76 -16.99 42.27
C THR A 581 -33.74 -16.03 43.45
N ASN A 582 -34.92 -15.93 44.08
CA ASN A 582 -35.14 -15.30 45.38
C ASN A 582 -34.22 -15.91 46.44
N SER A 583 -33.17 -15.21 46.82
CA SER A 583 -32.47 -15.45 48.09
C SER A 583 -32.97 -14.44 49.13
N SER A 584 -33.94 -14.86 49.93
CA SER A 584 -34.33 -14.16 51.16
C SER A 584 -33.18 -14.24 52.17
N SER A 585 -32.52 -13.11 52.45
CA SER A 585 -31.68 -12.97 53.64
C SER A 585 -32.28 -11.93 54.58
N SER A 586 -32.63 -12.39 55.77
CA SER A 586 -33.18 -11.61 56.87
C SER A 586 -32.07 -10.79 57.53
N LEU A 587 -32.15 -9.46 57.46
CA LEU A 587 -31.28 -8.56 58.22
C LEU A 587 -31.90 -8.21 59.57
N LEU A 588 -31.30 -8.77 60.61
CA LEU A 588 -31.39 -8.32 61.99
C LEU A 588 -30.78 -6.92 62.10
N ARG A 589 -31.52 -5.97 62.70
CA ARG A 589 -30.98 -4.69 63.16
C ARG A 589 -30.03 -4.93 64.31
N ASP A 590 -28.80 -4.45 64.19
CA ASP A 590 -27.91 -4.28 65.34
C ASP A 590 -28.23 -2.95 66.06
N PRO A 591 -28.49 -2.90 67.38
CA PRO A 591 -28.96 -1.69 68.08
C PRO A 591 -27.88 -0.66 68.46
N ASN A 592 -26.63 -0.80 68.00
CA ASN A 592 -25.57 0.16 68.31
C ASN A 592 -25.22 0.99 67.08
N GLY A 593 -25.61 2.27 67.13
CA GLY A 593 -25.48 3.24 66.04
C GLY A 593 -24.15 3.19 65.30
N SER A 594 -24.21 2.75 64.04
CA SER A 594 -23.13 2.91 63.06
C SER A 594 -22.92 4.40 62.80
N ILE A 595 -21.71 4.88 63.08
CA ILE A 595 -21.27 6.21 62.69
C ILE A 595 -21.08 6.17 61.17
N PHE A 596 -21.92 6.90 60.43
CA PHE A 596 -21.71 7.11 59.00
C PHE A 596 -20.30 7.66 58.77
N GLN A 597 -19.41 6.83 58.22
CA GLN A 597 -18.05 7.22 57.91
C GLN A 597 -18.01 7.74 56.48
N LEU A 598 -17.91 9.06 56.34
CA LEU A 598 -17.71 9.71 55.05
C LEU A 598 -16.40 9.21 54.42
N LYS A 599 -16.50 8.41 53.36
CA LYS A 599 -15.35 8.02 52.55
C LYS A 599 -15.26 8.97 51.37
N LYS A 600 -14.04 9.44 51.05
CA LYS A 600 -13.79 10.42 49.99
C LYS A 600 -12.53 10.07 49.22
N ALA A 601 -12.63 10.05 47.89
CA ALA A 601 -11.51 9.84 46.97
C ALA A 601 -11.44 10.99 45.97
N ILE A 602 -10.29 11.64 45.88
CA ILE A 602 -9.96 12.62 44.83
C ILE A 602 -8.88 12.01 43.95
N VAL A 603 -9.11 12.01 42.64
CA VAL A 603 -8.15 11.53 41.65
C VAL A 603 -7.99 12.61 40.58
N GLU A 604 -6.77 13.11 40.42
CA GLU A 604 -6.38 14.07 39.37
C GLU A 604 -5.31 13.42 38.50
N LEU A 605 -5.46 13.53 37.18
CA LEU A 605 -4.58 12.90 36.19
C LEU A 605 -4.10 13.90 35.14
N PRO A 606 -2.86 13.73 34.63
CA PRO A 606 -2.35 14.50 33.50
C PRO A 606 -3.09 14.11 32.21
N VAL A 607 -2.96 14.94 31.18
CA VAL A 607 -3.31 14.54 29.80
C VAL A 607 -2.15 13.80 29.16
N ARG A 608 -2.40 13.15 28.03
CA ARG A 608 -1.35 12.45 27.26
C ARG A 608 -1.22 13.01 25.85
N VAL A 609 0.03 13.09 25.39
CA VAL A 609 0.37 13.31 23.98
C VAL A 609 1.11 12.07 23.45
N ASP A 610 0.88 11.71 22.20
CA ASP A 610 1.52 10.57 21.53
C ASP A 610 2.47 11.04 20.42
N PHE A 611 3.68 10.48 20.41
CA PHE A 611 4.65 10.74 19.35
C PHE A 611 4.39 9.80 18.17
N VAL A 612 4.18 8.51 18.43
CA VAL A 612 3.98 7.49 17.40
C VAL A 612 3.43 6.18 18.00
N GLY A 613 2.83 5.34 17.15
CA GLY A 613 2.38 3.99 17.49
C GLY A 613 0.88 3.84 17.70
N GLY A 614 0.13 4.95 17.75
CA GLY A 614 -1.33 4.93 17.83
C GLY A 614 -1.97 4.04 16.75
N TRP A 615 -3.14 3.48 17.05
CA TRP A 615 -3.85 2.43 16.31
C TRP A 615 -3.34 1.01 16.54
N SER A 616 -2.07 0.83 16.91
CA SER A 616 -1.58 -0.48 17.34
C SER A 616 -2.10 -0.88 18.72
N ASP A 617 -2.72 0.05 19.47
CA ASP A 617 -3.34 -0.18 20.76
C ASP A 617 -4.83 -0.59 20.68
N THR A 618 -5.47 -0.37 19.53
CA THR A 618 -6.91 -0.51 19.36
C THR A 618 -7.33 -1.96 19.10
N PRO A 619 -8.33 -2.52 19.79
CA PRO A 619 -8.94 -3.79 19.42
C PRO A 619 -9.59 -3.73 18.02
N PRO A 620 -9.55 -4.80 17.21
CA PRO A 620 -9.00 -6.12 17.53
C PRO A 620 -7.49 -6.24 17.26
N TRP A 621 -6.81 -5.21 16.75
CA TRP A 621 -5.36 -5.28 16.49
C TRP A 621 -4.60 -5.71 17.74
N SER A 622 -4.81 -5.03 18.86
CA SER A 622 -4.08 -5.30 20.11
C SER A 622 -4.41 -6.66 20.74
N LEU A 623 -5.51 -7.30 20.31
CA LEU A 623 -5.92 -8.64 20.73
C LEU A 623 -5.26 -9.74 19.89
N GLU A 624 -4.97 -9.45 18.61
CA GLU A 624 -4.41 -10.42 17.66
C GLU A 624 -2.91 -10.24 17.43
N ARG A 625 -2.39 -9.03 17.68
CA ARG A 625 -1.02 -8.60 17.33
C ARG A 625 -0.42 -7.75 18.44
N LEU A 626 0.92 -7.66 18.42
CA LEU A 626 1.64 -6.79 19.34
C LEU A 626 1.32 -5.32 19.04
N GLY A 627 0.91 -4.60 20.07
CA GLY A 627 0.76 -3.15 20.05
C GLY A 627 1.98 -2.47 20.67
N CYS A 628 2.35 -1.28 20.19
CA CYS A 628 3.46 -0.50 20.74
C CYS A 628 3.22 0.99 20.52
N VAL A 629 3.12 1.77 21.60
CA VAL A 629 2.86 3.21 21.58
C VAL A 629 3.90 3.94 22.41
N LEU A 630 4.48 5.01 21.85
CA LEU A 630 5.38 5.93 22.54
C LEU A 630 4.62 7.21 22.86
N ASN A 631 4.33 7.44 24.14
CA ASN A 631 3.56 8.60 24.59
C ASN A 631 4.19 9.27 25.82
N MET A 632 3.65 10.43 26.17
CA MET A 632 4.13 11.27 27.25
C MET A 632 2.96 11.87 28.04
N ALA A 633 3.03 11.77 29.36
CA ALA A 633 2.10 12.44 30.26
C ALA A 633 2.53 13.90 30.48
N ILE A 634 1.63 14.85 30.27
CA ILE A 634 1.91 16.29 30.44
C ILE A 634 0.86 16.98 31.30
N THR A 635 1.31 18.01 32.01
CA THR A 635 0.43 19.02 32.59
C THR A 635 0.17 20.12 31.57
N LEU A 636 -0.97 20.80 31.69
CA LEU A 636 -1.31 21.97 30.87
C LEU A 636 -1.56 23.16 31.77
N GLU A 637 -0.96 24.30 31.41
CA GLU A 637 -1.04 25.55 32.19
C GLU A 637 -0.71 25.36 33.68
N GLY A 638 0.23 24.45 33.98
CA GLY A 638 0.69 24.16 35.34
C GLY A 638 -0.29 23.36 36.22
N SER A 639 -1.31 22.73 35.64
CA SER A 639 -2.29 21.93 36.41
C SER A 639 -2.57 20.57 35.78
N LEU A 640 -3.06 19.63 36.60
CA LEU A 640 -3.68 18.39 36.15
C LEU A 640 -5.12 18.70 35.71
N PRO A 641 -5.43 18.61 34.41
CA PRO A 641 -6.67 19.16 33.89
C PRO A 641 -7.88 18.24 34.09
N ILE A 642 -7.67 16.94 34.33
CA ILE A 642 -8.73 15.92 34.39
C ILE A 642 -8.78 15.33 35.79
N GLY A 643 -9.98 15.18 36.34
CA GLY A 643 -10.14 14.51 37.61
C GLY A 643 -11.57 14.21 38.01
N THR A 644 -11.68 13.57 39.16
CA THR A 644 -12.94 13.25 39.79
C THR A 644 -12.83 13.35 41.31
N LEU A 645 -13.98 13.64 41.92
CA LEU A 645 -14.24 13.49 43.33
C LEU A 645 -15.36 12.47 43.47
N VAL A 646 -15.13 11.42 44.25
CA VAL A 646 -16.17 10.46 44.64
C VAL A 646 -16.26 10.43 46.16
N GLU A 647 -17.46 10.61 46.70
CA GLU A 647 -17.71 10.58 48.14
C GLU A 647 -19.03 9.87 48.48
N THR A 648 -19.06 9.21 49.64
CA THR A 648 -20.29 8.59 50.14
C THR A 648 -21.24 9.65 50.70
N THR A 649 -22.55 9.43 50.59
CA THR A 649 -23.58 10.35 51.09
C THR A 649 -24.59 9.63 51.97
N GLN A 650 -25.24 10.36 52.87
CA GLN A 650 -26.29 9.80 53.74
C GLN A 650 -27.58 9.48 52.98
N ASN A 651 -27.85 10.19 51.88
CA ASN A 651 -29.01 9.93 51.03
C ASN A 651 -28.72 8.76 50.10
N PHE A 652 -29.61 7.77 50.04
CA PHE A 652 -29.53 6.64 49.12
C PHE A 652 -29.72 7.07 47.66
N GLY A 653 -28.88 6.56 46.77
CA GLY A 653 -28.89 6.88 45.35
C GLY A 653 -27.53 7.36 44.84
N VAL A 654 -27.46 7.72 43.55
CA VAL A 654 -26.24 8.20 42.90
C VAL A 654 -26.46 9.59 42.32
N SER A 655 -25.68 10.56 42.78
CA SER A 655 -25.67 11.95 42.31
C SER A 655 -24.43 12.19 41.46
N ILE A 656 -24.58 12.56 40.18
CA ILE A 656 -23.47 12.81 39.26
C ILE A 656 -23.51 14.26 38.79
N VAL A 657 -22.39 14.98 38.91
CA VAL A 657 -22.21 16.38 38.49
C VAL A 657 -20.98 16.51 37.60
N ASP A 658 -21.07 17.24 36.48
CA ASP A 658 -19.90 17.60 35.67
C ASP A 658 -19.51 19.09 35.83
N ASP A 659 -18.42 19.49 35.17
CA ASP A 659 -17.91 20.87 35.17
C ASP A 659 -18.74 21.85 34.33
N ALA A 660 -19.62 21.34 33.47
CA ALA A 660 -20.63 22.13 32.76
C ALA A 660 -21.89 22.38 33.61
N SER A 661 -21.87 21.97 34.89
CA SER A 661 -23.00 22.08 35.83
C SER A 661 -24.22 21.27 35.42
N ASN A 662 -24.04 20.25 34.56
CA ASN A 662 -25.06 19.23 34.38
C ASN A 662 -25.14 18.40 35.67
N HIS A 663 -26.34 17.99 36.04
CA HIS A 663 -26.58 17.19 37.23
C HIS A 663 -27.63 16.12 36.93
N VAL A 664 -27.38 14.91 37.43
CA VAL A 664 -28.37 13.83 37.45
C VAL A 664 -28.37 13.18 38.82
N TYR A 665 -29.56 12.90 39.33
CA TYR A 665 -29.77 12.09 40.52
C TYR A 665 -30.52 10.81 40.14
N ILE A 666 -29.98 9.68 40.55
CA ILE A 666 -30.50 8.35 40.27
C ILE A 666 -30.92 7.74 41.60
N GLU A 667 -32.23 7.67 41.83
CA GLU A 667 -32.80 7.14 43.07
C GLU A 667 -32.56 5.64 43.24
N ASP A 668 -32.77 4.87 42.17
CA ASP A 668 -32.53 3.43 42.11
C ASP A 668 -31.29 3.11 41.28
N PRO A 669 -30.13 2.84 41.91
CA PRO A 669 -28.90 2.47 41.21
C PRO A 669 -29.05 1.23 40.33
N ALA A 670 -29.99 0.32 40.62
CA ALA A 670 -30.25 -0.86 39.80
C ALA A 670 -30.87 -0.55 38.43
N SER A 671 -31.39 0.68 38.25
CA SER A 671 -31.87 1.16 36.95
C SER A 671 -30.74 1.39 35.93
N ILE A 672 -29.49 1.44 36.37
CA ILE A 672 -28.32 1.57 35.50
C ILE A 672 -28.02 0.18 34.93
N SER A 673 -28.36 -0.04 33.67
CA SER A 673 -28.09 -1.28 32.94
C SER A 673 -27.60 -0.98 31.51
N ALA A 674 -26.86 -1.92 30.94
CA ALA A 674 -26.46 -1.86 29.53
C ALA A 674 -27.59 -2.43 28.63
N PRO A 675 -27.78 -1.93 27.41
CA PRO A 675 -27.03 -0.85 26.76
C PRO A 675 -27.47 0.55 27.23
N LEU A 676 -26.50 1.44 27.41
CA LEU A 676 -26.76 2.85 27.75
C LEU A 676 -27.07 3.68 26.50
N ASP A 677 -27.92 4.69 26.63
CA ASP A 677 -28.25 5.64 25.57
C ASP A 677 -26.99 6.37 25.06
N LYS A 678 -26.84 6.49 23.74
CA LYS A 678 -25.69 7.14 23.11
C LYS A 678 -25.61 8.63 23.41
N ASP A 679 -26.76 9.27 23.64
CA ASP A 679 -26.88 10.70 23.91
C ASP A 679 -26.81 11.04 25.41
N ASP A 680 -26.64 10.04 26.28
CA ASP A 680 -26.52 10.25 27.72
C ASP A 680 -25.21 10.98 28.08
N PRO A 681 -25.28 12.21 28.66
CA PRO A 681 -24.10 12.99 29.00
C PRO A 681 -23.24 12.35 30.10
N PHE A 682 -23.81 11.45 30.90
CA PHE A 682 -23.14 10.73 31.98
C PHE A 682 -22.87 9.25 31.66
N ARG A 683 -23.00 8.85 30.39
CA ARG A 683 -22.74 7.47 29.92
C ARG A 683 -21.42 6.92 30.44
N LEU A 684 -20.35 7.72 30.42
CA LEU A 684 -19.02 7.32 30.90
C LEU A 684 -19.03 6.93 32.37
N VAL A 685 -19.65 7.75 33.23
CA VAL A 685 -19.71 7.51 34.68
C VAL A 685 -20.61 6.31 34.95
N LYS A 686 -21.76 6.19 34.28
CA LYS A 686 -22.65 5.03 34.40
C LYS A 686 -21.97 3.73 33.97
N SER A 687 -21.21 3.75 32.89
CA SER A 687 -20.39 2.60 32.48
C SER A 687 -19.33 2.26 33.53
N ALA A 688 -18.68 3.26 34.15
CA ALA A 688 -17.74 3.03 35.25
C ALA A 688 -18.39 2.33 36.45
N LEU A 689 -19.61 2.73 36.83
CA LEU A 689 -20.37 2.08 37.90
C LEU A 689 -20.67 0.60 37.58
N LEU A 690 -21.01 0.29 36.33
CA LEU A 690 -21.26 -1.07 35.86
C LEU A 690 -20.00 -1.93 35.92
N VAL A 691 -18.89 -1.49 35.31
CA VAL A 691 -17.69 -2.33 35.16
C VAL A 691 -16.89 -2.50 36.46
N THR A 692 -17.06 -1.59 37.43
CA THR A 692 -16.44 -1.72 38.75
C THR A 692 -17.26 -2.59 39.70
N GLY A 693 -18.51 -2.94 39.35
CA GLY A 693 -19.39 -3.72 40.22
C GLY A 693 -19.90 -2.96 41.44
N VAL A 694 -19.64 -1.65 41.55
CA VAL A 694 -20.02 -0.84 42.72
C VAL A 694 -21.53 -0.83 42.99
N LEU A 695 -22.35 -1.05 41.95
CA LEU A 695 -23.81 -1.14 42.06
C LEU A 695 -24.28 -2.30 42.94
N HIS A 696 -23.47 -3.35 43.08
CA HIS A 696 -23.76 -4.52 43.93
C HIS A 696 -22.88 -4.55 45.20
N HIS A 697 -22.04 -3.54 45.40
CA HIS A 697 -21.12 -3.46 46.52
C HIS A 697 -21.83 -2.94 47.79
N THR A 698 -21.40 -3.41 48.97
CA THR A 698 -22.01 -3.09 50.28
C THR A 698 -22.10 -1.58 50.57
N ILE A 699 -21.14 -0.80 50.07
CA ILE A 699 -21.11 0.67 50.20
C ILE A 699 -22.41 1.31 49.68
N LEU A 700 -22.93 0.85 48.54
CA LEU A 700 -24.11 1.42 47.90
C LEU A 700 -25.42 0.88 48.50
N LEU A 701 -25.34 -0.23 49.25
CA LEU A 701 -26.45 -0.76 50.06
C LEU A 701 -26.61 -0.01 51.38
N GLU A 702 -25.53 0.58 51.90
CA GLU A 702 -25.49 1.27 53.20
C GLU A 702 -25.49 2.81 53.07
N SER A 703 -25.15 3.35 51.90
CA SER A 703 -25.02 4.78 51.63
C SER A 703 -25.27 5.12 50.16
N GLY A 704 -25.44 6.41 49.83
CA GLY A 704 -25.40 6.87 48.44
C GLY A 704 -24.01 7.31 47.99
N LEU A 705 -23.90 7.69 46.72
CA LEU A 705 -22.68 8.23 46.11
C LEU A 705 -22.89 9.61 45.52
N HIS A 706 -21.93 10.50 45.75
CA HIS A 706 -21.78 11.73 45.01
C HIS A 706 -20.49 11.68 44.17
N ILE A 707 -20.65 11.79 42.85
CA ILE A 707 -19.58 11.79 41.87
C ILE A 707 -19.54 13.16 41.19
N ARG A 708 -18.42 13.84 41.30
CA ARG A 708 -18.13 15.06 40.54
C ARG A 708 -16.97 14.81 39.58
N THR A 709 -17.13 15.19 38.32
CA THR A 709 -16.08 15.09 37.29
C THR A 709 -15.70 16.47 36.75
N TRP A 710 -14.47 16.61 36.28
CA TRP A 710 -14.01 17.80 35.56
C TRP A 710 -12.98 17.45 34.49
N ALA A 711 -13.01 18.19 33.39
CA ALA A 711 -12.02 18.13 32.33
C ALA A 711 -11.76 19.55 31.80
N LYS A 712 -10.70 20.20 32.29
CA LYS A 712 -10.28 21.56 31.91
C LYS A 712 -9.61 21.62 30.52
N VAL A 713 -10.06 20.79 29.59
CA VAL A 713 -9.64 20.73 28.20
C VAL A 713 -10.85 20.46 27.30
N PRO A 714 -10.92 21.00 26.07
CA PRO A 714 -12.04 20.74 25.18
C PRO A 714 -12.25 19.23 24.94
N ARG A 715 -13.51 18.79 24.93
CA ARG A 715 -13.87 17.45 24.45
C ARG A 715 -13.43 17.30 23.00
N GLY A 716 -12.99 16.12 22.59
CA GLY A 716 -12.47 15.86 21.23
C GLY A 716 -11.18 16.64 20.90
N SER A 717 -10.41 17.02 21.92
CA SER A 717 -9.09 17.65 21.78
C SER A 717 -7.99 16.69 21.25
N GLY A 718 -8.27 15.39 21.18
CA GLY A 718 -7.28 14.38 20.80
C GLY A 718 -6.30 14.02 21.91
N LEU A 719 -6.42 14.60 23.13
CA LEU A 719 -5.54 14.40 24.29
C LEU A 719 -5.92 13.19 25.20
N GLY A 720 -6.84 12.34 24.75
CA GLY A 720 -7.30 11.15 25.49
C GLY A 720 -8.22 11.49 26.67
N THR A 721 -8.85 12.66 26.63
CA THR A 721 -9.63 13.21 27.74
C THR A 721 -10.68 12.25 28.28
N SER A 722 -11.42 11.57 27.40
CA SER A 722 -12.49 10.66 27.80
C SER A 722 -11.94 9.44 28.56
N SER A 723 -10.95 8.73 28.00
CA SER A 723 -10.39 7.53 28.61
C SER A 723 -9.63 7.84 29.90
N ILE A 724 -8.97 9.00 29.97
CA ILE A 724 -8.30 9.47 31.19
C ILE A 724 -9.33 9.83 32.27
N LEU A 725 -10.45 10.47 31.89
CA LEU A 725 -11.53 10.74 32.84
C LEU A 725 -12.17 9.44 33.34
N ALA A 726 -12.38 8.46 32.45
CA ALA A 726 -12.82 7.13 32.83
C ALA A 726 -11.85 6.47 33.82
N ALA A 727 -10.54 6.57 33.57
CA ALA A 727 -9.51 6.08 34.48
C ALA A 727 -9.56 6.77 35.85
N ALA A 728 -9.80 8.08 35.90
CA ALA A 728 -9.95 8.81 37.16
C ALA A 728 -11.18 8.33 37.96
N VAL A 729 -12.33 8.17 37.29
CA VAL A 729 -13.58 7.66 37.90
C VAL A 729 -13.42 6.24 38.40
N VAL A 730 -12.93 5.32 37.56
CA VAL A 730 -12.69 3.93 37.92
C VAL A 730 -11.73 3.84 39.11
N LYS A 731 -10.61 4.57 39.08
CA LYS A 731 -9.65 4.58 40.19
C LYS A 731 -10.26 5.14 41.49
N GLY A 732 -11.10 6.17 41.40
CA GLY A 732 -11.81 6.73 42.55
C GLY A 732 -12.83 5.75 43.15
N LEU A 733 -13.54 4.99 42.32
CA LEU A 733 -14.50 3.97 42.75
C LEU A 733 -13.80 2.79 43.42
N LEU A 734 -12.76 2.23 42.80
CA LEU A 734 -11.97 1.13 43.36
C LEU A 734 -11.33 1.52 44.70
N ARG A 735 -10.83 2.76 44.81
CA ARG A 735 -10.30 3.32 46.06
C ARG A 735 -11.35 3.34 47.18
N LEU A 736 -12.59 3.71 46.85
CA LEU A 736 -13.69 3.74 47.82
C LEU A 736 -14.12 2.34 48.26
N MET A 737 -14.13 1.39 47.32
CA MET A 737 -14.45 -0.03 47.54
C MET A 737 -13.33 -0.78 48.26
N GLU A 738 -12.13 -0.19 48.38
CA GLU A 738 -10.92 -0.84 48.91
C GLU A 738 -10.49 -2.06 48.07
N GLU A 739 -10.70 -1.97 46.75
CA GLU A 739 -10.27 -2.95 45.74
C GLU A 739 -8.93 -2.58 45.07
N ASP A 740 -8.46 -3.39 44.12
CA ASP A 740 -7.18 -3.16 43.41
C ASP A 740 -7.21 -1.90 42.53
N GLU A 741 -6.74 -0.78 43.09
CA GLU A 741 -6.59 0.49 42.38
C GLU A 741 -5.28 0.63 41.57
N SER A 742 -4.56 -0.49 41.32
CA SER A 742 -3.34 -0.47 40.53
C SER A 742 -3.59 0.08 39.12
N ASN A 743 -2.61 0.82 38.58
CA ASN A 743 -2.73 1.41 37.24
C ASN A 743 -2.98 0.35 36.15
N ASP A 744 -2.44 -0.85 36.34
CA ASP A 744 -2.63 -1.99 35.44
C ASP A 744 -4.09 -2.48 35.46
N ASN A 745 -4.68 -2.65 36.64
CA ASN A 745 -6.10 -3.01 36.77
C ASN A 745 -7.03 -1.91 36.24
N VAL A 746 -6.79 -0.65 36.60
CA VAL A 746 -7.58 0.48 36.10
C VAL A 746 -7.53 0.56 34.56
N ALA A 747 -6.35 0.39 33.96
CA ALA A 747 -6.22 0.45 32.50
C ALA A 747 -7.03 -0.64 31.79
N ARG A 748 -7.06 -1.86 32.36
CA ARG A 748 -7.90 -2.98 31.92
C ARG A 748 -9.39 -2.66 32.05
N VAL A 749 -9.86 -2.26 33.23
CA VAL A 749 -11.28 -1.95 33.46
C VAL A 749 -11.76 -0.83 32.53
N VAL A 750 -10.94 0.20 32.28
CA VAL A 750 -11.27 1.26 31.32
C VAL A 750 -11.39 0.72 29.89
N LEU A 751 -10.55 -0.23 29.48
CA LEU A 751 -10.65 -0.83 28.15
C LEU A 751 -12.00 -1.53 27.97
N VAL A 752 -12.51 -2.24 28.98
CA VAL A 752 -13.86 -2.85 28.97
C VAL A 752 -14.95 -1.78 28.93
N LEU A 753 -14.80 -0.75 29.76
CA LEU A 753 -15.73 0.39 29.86
C LEU A 753 -15.97 1.03 28.49
N GLU A 754 -14.90 1.30 27.72
CA GLU A 754 -15.01 1.94 26.40
C GLU A 754 -15.75 1.09 25.37
N GLN A 755 -15.66 -0.23 25.47
CA GLN A 755 -16.43 -1.14 24.61
C GLN A 755 -17.91 -1.13 24.96
N ILE A 756 -18.26 -1.14 26.26
CA ILE A 756 -19.66 -1.02 26.72
C ILE A 756 -20.26 0.34 26.34
N MET A 757 -19.46 1.41 26.39
CA MET A 757 -19.88 2.73 25.91
C MET A 757 -20.10 2.76 24.39
N GLY A 758 -19.58 1.79 23.63
CA GLY A 758 -19.59 1.81 22.17
C GLY A 758 -18.67 2.87 21.56
N THR A 759 -17.70 3.39 22.32
CA THR A 759 -16.66 4.27 21.78
C THR A 759 -15.52 3.50 21.15
N GLY A 760 -15.26 2.26 21.62
CA GLY A 760 -14.37 1.29 20.98
C GLY A 760 -12.87 1.66 21.00
N GLY A 761 -12.45 2.53 21.93
CA GLY A 761 -11.08 3.01 22.00
C GLY A 761 -10.05 1.94 22.38
N GLY A 762 -8.77 2.30 22.21
CA GLY A 762 -7.63 1.46 22.56
C GLY A 762 -7.14 1.69 23.99
N TRP A 763 -6.01 1.07 24.34
CA TRP A 763 -5.46 1.17 25.69
C TRP A 763 -4.52 2.36 25.94
N GLN A 764 -4.10 3.08 24.89
CA GLN A 764 -3.01 4.06 25.01
C GLN A 764 -3.36 5.28 25.88
N ASP A 765 -4.64 5.68 25.89
CA ASP A 765 -5.08 6.95 26.47
C ASP A 765 -5.04 6.87 28.00
N GLN A 766 -5.64 5.82 28.55
CA GLN A 766 -5.63 5.53 29.99
C GLN A 766 -4.23 5.22 30.50
N ILE A 767 -3.42 4.43 29.76
CA ILE A 767 -2.01 4.24 30.14
C ILE A 767 -1.28 5.58 30.11
N GLY A 768 -1.53 6.39 29.08
CA GLY A 768 -0.98 7.72 28.87
C GLY A 768 -1.18 8.65 30.06
N GLY A 769 -2.36 8.65 30.66
CA GLY A 769 -2.68 9.47 31.84
C GLY A 769 -2.32 8.84 33.20
N LEU A 770 -2.37 7.50 33.32
CA LEU A 770 -2.11 6.82 34.60
C LEU A 770 -0.63 6.75 34.97
N TYR A 771 0.24 6.61 33.98
CA TYR A 771 1.69 6.49 34.19
C TYR A 771 2.39 7.81 33.85
N PRO A 772 3.29 8.32 34.71
CA PRO A 772 3.96 9.59 34.49
C PRO A 772 5.05 9.52 33.41
N GLY A 773 5.56 10.69 33.03
CA GLY A 773 6.71 10.83 32.15
C GLY A 773 6.52 10.33 30.72
N ILE A 774 7.65 10.12 30.05
CA ILE A 774 7.74 9.50 28.73
C ILE A 774 7.77 7.98 28.91
N LYS A 775 7.02 7.26 28.09
CA LYS A 775 6.90 5.81 28.20
C LYS A 775 6.61 5.16 26.87
N CYS A 776 7.15 3.95 26.70
CA CYS A 776 6.81 3.05 25.62
C CYS A 776 5.94 1.94 26.19
N ALA A 777 4.68 1.92 25.83
CA ALA A 777 3.73 0.91 26.27
C ALA A 777 3.52 -0.14 25.18
N GLN A 778 3.39 -1.40 25.58
CA GLN A 778 3.26 -2.54 24.69
C GLN A 778 2.11 -3.44 25.13
N SER A 779 1.41 -4.03 24.15
CA SER A 779 0.43 -5.07 24.40
C SER A 779 0.87 -6.39 23.79
N PHE A 780 0.67 -7.48 24.52
CA PHE A 780 0.89 -8.84 24.05
C PHE A 780 -0.45 -9.57 23.99
N PRO A 781 -0.86 -10.05 22.80
CA PRO A 781 -2.03 -10.91 22.63
C PRO A 781 -2.08 -12.04 23.64
N GLY A 782 -3.26 -12.29 24.19
CA GLY A 782 -3.49 -13.32 25.19
C GLY A 782 -4.79 -13.12 25.96
N GLN A 783 -5.17 -14.13 26.73
CA GLN A 783 -6.25 -14.05 27.72
C GLN A 783 -5.63 -14.37 29.09
N PRO A 784 -5.35 -13.36 29.94
CA PRO A 784 -5.63 -11.94 29.72
C PRO A 784 -4.66 -11.25 28.75
N LEU A 785 -5.11 -10.14 28.16
CA LEU A 785 -4.31 -9.19 27.41
C LEU A 785 -3.26 -8.60 28.35
N ARG A 786 -1.99 -8.82 28.03
CA ARG A 786 -0.89 -8.34 28.88
C ARG A 786 -0.43 -6.97 28.39
N LEU A 787 -0.54 -5.97 29.27
CA LEU A 787 -0.01 -4.63 29.07
C LEU A 787 1.34 -4.51 29.78
N GLN A 788 2.34 -3.97 29.09
CA GLN A 788 3.65 -3.68 29.65
C GLN A 788 3.99 -2.21 29.43
N VAL A 789 4.28 -1.48 30.50
CA VAL A 789 4.70 -0.08 30.43
C VAL A 789 6.19 0.00 30.70
N ILE A 790 6.95 0.48 29.72
CA ILE A 790 8.40 0.67 29.82
C ILE A 790 8.66 2.18 29.95
N PRO A 791 8.85 2.70 31.17
CA PRO A 791 9.16 4.11 31.35
C PRO A 791 10.53 4.43 30.74
N LEU A 792 10.65 5.62 30.16
CA LEU A 792 11.92 6.17 29.70
C LEU A 792 12.48 7.08 30.79
N ALA A 793 13.61 6.70 31.38
CA ALA A 793 14.33 7.53 32.34
C ALA A 793 14.99 8.71 31.59
N ALA A 794 14.22 9.79 31.40
CA ALA A 794 14.66 10.94 30.63
C ALA A 794 15.77 11.69 31.38
N SER A 795 16.86 12.02 30.67
CA SER A 795 17.90 12.87 31.21
C SER A 795 17.36 14.29 31.42
N LEU A 796 17.90 15.05 32.38
CA LEU A 796 17.53 16.46 32.58
C LEU A 796 17.74 17.29 31.29
N HIS A 797 18.78 16.94 30.52
CA HIS A 797 19.07 17.55 29.23
C HIS A 797 17.96 17.29 28.21
N LEU A 798 17.50 16.03 28.08
CA LEU A 798 16.40 15.68 27.19
C LEU A 798 15.12 16.44 27.52
N VAL A 799 14.76 16.49 28.81
CA VAL A 799 13.57 17.19 29.28
C VAL A 799 13.65 18.68 28.92
N GLN A 800 14.79 19.32 29.19
CA GLN A 800 15.01 20.73 28.85
C GLN A 800 14.94 21.00 27.33
N GLU A 801 15.55 20.13 26.52
CA GLU A 801 15.51 20.26 25.06
C GLU A 801 14.08 20.10 24.52
N LEU A 802 13.32 19.10 25.01
CA LEU A 802 11.92 18.92 24.64
C LEU A 802 11.07 20.13 25.02
N GLU A 803 11.15 20.61 26.26
CA GLU A 803 10.40 21.79 26.71
C GLU A 803 10.76 23.08 25.94
N GLN A 804 11.98 23.17 25.41
CA GLN A 804 12.44 24.31 24.63
C GLN A 804 12.12 24.23 23.14
N ARG A 805 11.91 23.02 22.59
CA ARG A 805 11.74 22.78 21.14
C ARG A 805 10.33 22.36 20.74
N LEU A 806 9.58 21.70 21.64
CA LEU A 806 8.27 21.13 21.33
C LEU A 806 7.15 22.11 21.72
N LEU A 807 6.36 22.53 20.74
CA LEU A 807 5.16 23.33 20.94
C LEU A 807 3.92 22.41 20.93
N VAL A 808 3.04 22.61 21.91
CA VAL A 808 1.74 21.94 22.01
C VAL A 808 0.66 22.95 21.62
N VAL A 809 0.04 22.74 20.46
CA VAL A 809 -0.81 23.74 19.80
C VAL A 809 -2.22 23.20 19.62
N PHE A 810 -3.24 23.93 20.09
CA PHE A 810 -4.63 23.61 19.82
C PHE A 810 -5.11 24.30 18.54
N THR A 811 -5.63 23.51 17.61
CA THR A 811 -6.06 23.98 16.28
C THR A 811 -7.38 24.74 16.28
N GLY A 812 -8.11 24.78 17.41
CA GLY A 812 -9.46 25.34 17.49
C GLY A 812 -10.56 24.43 16.91
N GLN A 813 -10.18 23.39 16.16
CA GLN A 813 -11.10 22.41 15.59
C GLN A 813 -11.25 21.22 16.54
N VAL A 814 -12.45 20.63 16.59
CA VAL A 814 -12.76 19.45 17.40
C VAL A 814 -13.45 18.42 16.51
N ARG A 815 -13.02 17.15 16.61
CA ARG A 815 -13.62 16.02 15.90
C ARG A 815 -13.82 14.85 16.85
N LEU A 816 -14.97 14.17 16.73
CA LEU A 816 -15.21 12.93 17.45
C LEU A 816 -14.47 11.77 16.78
N ALA A 817 -13.72 10.99 17.58
CA ALA A 817 -12.87 9.92 17.09
C ALA A 817 -13.65 8.67 16.59
N ASN A 818 -14.92 8.51 17.00
CA ASN A 818 -15.70 7.30 16.74
C ASN A 818 -15.87 6.98 15.24
N GLN A 819 -16.08 7.98 14.39
CA GLN A 819 -16.23 7.77 12.95
C GLN A 819 -14.92 7.30 12.29
N VAL A 820 -13.77 7.80 12.77
CA VAL A 820 -12.45 7.41 12.27
C VAL A 820 -12.16 5.97 12.69
N LEU A 821 -12.41 5.67 13.96
CA LEU A 821 -12.24 4.34 14.53
C LEU A 821 -13.00 3.28 13.72
N GLN A 822 -14.27 3.52 13.43
CA GLN A 822 -15.09 2.57 12.69
C GLN A 822 -14.47 2.22 11.33
N LYS A 823 -14.02 3.22 10.57
CA LYS A 823 -13.39 3.01 9.26
C LYS A 823 -12.10 2.19 9.37
N VAL A 824 -11.22 2.55 10.30
CA VAL A 824 -9.92 1.88 10.48
C VAL A 824 -10.11 0.43 10.93
N VAL A 825 -10.99 0.19 11.91
CA VAL A 825 -11.27 -1.16 12.42
C VAL A 825 -11.95 -2.03 11.37
N THR A 826 -12.92 -1.51 10.60
CA THR A 826 -13.53 -2.26 9.49
C THR A 826 -12.49 -2.68 8.45
N ARG A 827 -11.60 -1.76 8.03
CA ARG A 827 -10.50 -2.09 7.12
C ARG A 827 -9.56 -3.15 7.73
N TYR A 828 -9.26 -3.07 9.02
CA TYR A 828 -8.47 -4.10 9.71
C TYR A 828 -9.14 -5.48 9.70
N LEU A 829 -10.44 -5.53 10.03
CA LEU A 829 -11.23 -6.76 10.03
C LEU A 829 -11.36 -7.37 8.64
N ARG A 830 -11.37 -6.53 7.59
CA ARG A 830 -11.29 -6.96 6.19
C ARG A 830 -9.95 -7.57 5.81
N ARG A 831 -8.89 -7.34 6.59
CA ARG A 831 -7.50 -7.63 6.25
C ARG A 831 -6.96 -6.75 5.12
N ASP A 832 -7.34 -5.47 5.13
CA ASP A 832 -6.72 -4.45 4.27
C ASP A 832 -5.22 -4.42 4.52
N ASN A 833 -4.49 -4.76 3.48
CA ASN A 833 -3.05 -5.02 3.51
C ASN A 833 -2.22 -3.76 3.74
N LEU A 834 -2.58 -2.66 3.07
CA LEU A 834 -1.92 -1.37 3.26
C LEU A 834 -2.09 -0.92 4.71
N LEU A 835 -3.32 -0.97 5.23
CA LEU A 835 -3.60 -0.60 6.61
C LEU A 835 -2.84 -1.47 7.61
N ILE A 836 -2.78 -2.79 7.40
CA ILE A 836 -2.01 -3.68 8.27
C ILE A 836 -0.52 -3.30 8.25
N SER A 837 0.05 -3.02 7.08
CA SER A 837 1.44 -2.60 6.94
C SER A 837 1.71 -1.27 7.67
N SER A 838 0.84 -0.28 7.49
CA SER A 838 0.95 1.03 8.14
C SER A 838 0.92 0.91 9.67
N ILE A 839 0.02 0.08 10.25
CA ILE A 839 -0.01 -0.13 11.71
C ILE A 839 1.23 -0.90 12.21
N LYS A 840 1.75 -1.89 11.46
CA LYS A 840 3.03 -2.55 11.82
C LYS A 840 4.17 -1.53 11.84
N ARG A 841 4.23 -0.65 10.83
CA ARG A 841 5.26 0.39 10.75
C ARG A 841 5.14 1.39 11.90
N LEU A 842 3.94 1.84 12.24
CA LEU A 842 3.71 2.69 13.42
C LEU A 842 4.21 2.04 14.72
N ALA A 843 3.93 0.76 14.94
CA ALA A 843 4.40 0.03 16.12
C ALA A 843 5.93 -0.14 16.14
N ALA A 844 6.56 -0.35 14.98
CA ALA A 844 8.02 -0.40 14.86
C ALA A 844 8.66 0.97 15.12
N LEU A 845 8.11 2.04 14.55
CA LEU A 845 8.55 3.41 14.76
C LEU A 845 8.46 3.83 16.23
N ALA A 846 7.51 3.33 17.01
CA ALA A 846 7.47 3.58 18.45
C ALA A 846 8.70 3.03 19.20
N LYS A 847 9.26 1.90 18.75
CA LYS A 847 10.51 1.36 19.32
C LYS A 847 11.71 2.20 18.89
N ILE A 848 11.78 2.57 17.62
CA ILE A 848 12.84 3.43 17.07
C ILE A 848 12.82 4.81 17.76
N GLY A 849 11.64 5.39 17.96
CA GLY A 849 11.47 6.69 18.63
C GLY A 849 11.89 6.65 20.10
N ARG A 850 11.70 5.51 20.78
CA ARG A 850 12.22 5.30 22.14
C ARG A 850 13.75 5.32 22.12
N GLU A 851 14.38 4.66 21.16
CA GLU A 851 15.84 4.64 21.01
C GLU A 851 16.39 6.03 20.68
N ALA A 852 15.74 6.77 19.78
CA ALA A 852 16.09 8.17 19.46
C ALA A 852 16.07 9.05 20.71
N LEU A 853 14.99 8.97 21.51
CA LEU A 853 14.89 9.70 22.78
C LEU A 853 15.98 9.28 23.79
N MET A 854 16.31 7.99 23.88
CA MET A 854 17.39 7.51 24.75
C MET A 854 18.76 8.05 24.33
N ASN A 855 18.96 8.29 23.03
CA ASN A 855 20.17 8.89 22.46
C ASN A 855 20.16 10.42 22.45
N ASN A 856 19.09 11.07 22.93
CA ASN A 856 18.83 12.52 22.84
C ASN A 856 18.78 13.06 21.39
N ASP A 857 18.39 12.21 20.43
CA ASP A 857 18.22 12.59 19.03
C ASP A 857 16.78 13.03 18.77
N LEU A 858 16.52 14.32 18.98
CA LEU A 858 15.20 14.92 18.75
C LEU A 858 14.91 15.19 17.27
N ASP A 859 15.93 15.26 16.42
CA ASP A 859 15.71 15.45 14.98
C ASP A 859 15.20 14.16 14.36
N GLU A 860 15.77 13.01 14.75
CA GLU A 860 15.24 11.70 14.41
C GLU A 860 13.81 11.50 14.94
N LEU A 861 13.51 11.92 16.17
CA LEU A 861 12.13 11.91 16.67
C LEU A 861 11.19 12.75 15.79
N GLY A 862 11.66 13.91 15.32
CA GLY A 862 10.94 14.76 14.37
C GLY A 862 10.62 14.03 13.06
N HIS A 863 11.61 13.37 12.46
CA HIS A 863 11.43 12.55 11.26
C HIS A 863 10.44 11.40 11.48
N ILE A 864 10.51 10.73 12.63
CA ILE A 864 9.55 9.69 13.03
C ILE A 864 8.13 10.26 13.17
N MET A 865 7.97 11.47 13.71
CA MET A 865 6.66 12.13 13.80
C MET A 865 6.07 12.44 12.42
N LEU A 866 6.90 12.87 11.45
CA LEU A 866 6.48 13.10 10.07
C LEU A 866 6.05 11.80 9.39
N GLU A 867 6.83 10.73 9.55
CA GLU A 867 6.46 9.42 9.00
C GLU A 867 5.17 8.90 9.64
N ALA A 868 5.04 9.02 10.96
CA ALA A 868 3.81 8.66 11.67
C ALA A 868 2.60 9.46 11.17
N TRP A 869 2.76 10.74 10.89
CA TRP A 869 1.71 11.58 10.34
C TRP A 869 1.27 11.12 8.93
N ARG A 870 2.24 10.83 8.06
CA ARG A 870 1.98 10.26 6.72
C ARG A 870 1.20 8.94 6.82
N LEU A 871 1.63 8.04 7.72
CA LEU A 871 0.95 6.76 7.95
C LEU A 871 -0.47 6.97 8.51
N HIS A 872 -0.70 7.94 9.40
CA HIS A 872 -2.05 8.27 9.85
C HIS A 872 -2.97 8.72 8.70
N GLN A 873 -2.44 9.48 7.73
CA GLN A 873 -3.17 9.88 6.53
C GLN A 873 -3.49 8.69 5.60
N GLU A 874 -2.66 7.64 5.59
CA GLU A 874 -2.97 6.37 4.89
C GLU A 874 -4.09 5.57 5.58
N LEU A 875 -4.14 5.62 6.92
CA LEU A 875 -5.18 4.96 7.71
C LEU A 875 -6.55 5.66 7.54
N ASP A 876 -6.59 6.98 7.69
CA ASP A 876 -7.74 7.83 7.40
C ASP A 876 -7.31 9.12 6.72
N PRO A 877 -7.57 9.30 5.42
CA PRO A 877 -7.26 10.56 4.71
C PRO A 877 -7.94 11.78 5.34
N TYR A 878 -9.06 11.59 6.05
CA TYR A 878 -9.77 12.67 6.74
C TYR A 878 -9.15 13.04 8.08
N CYS A 879 -8.08 12.39 8.52
CA CYS A 879 -7.33 12.80 9.70
C CYS A 879 -6.63 14.16 9.49
N SER A 880 -6.43 14.60 8.24
CA SER A 880 -6.05 15.98 7.92
C SER A 880 -7.19 16.75 7.24
N ASN A 881 -7.03 18.06 7.16
CA ASN A 881 -7.90 18.95 6.42
C ASN A 881 -7.12 20.19 5.97
N GLN A 882 -7.75 21.04 5.14
CA GLN A 882 -7.11 22.22 4.57
C GLN A 882 -6.48 23.14 5.63
N PHE A 883 -7.07 23.27 6.82
CA PHE A 883 -6.51 24.10 7.88
C PHE A 883 -5.25 23.47 8.49
N VAL A 884 -5.30 22.17 8.77
CA VAL A 884 -4.16 21.39 9.29
C VAL A 884 -2.99 21.40 8.30
N ASP A 885 -3.27 21.18 7.01
CA ASP A 885 -2.26 21.21 5.96
C ASP A 885 -1.59 22.60 5.85
N LYS A 886 -2.39 23.68 5.96
CA LYS A 886 -1.87 25.05 6.02
C LYS A 886 -0.99 25.30 7.25
N LEU A 887 -1.44 24.85 8.43
CA LEU A 887 -0.67 24.98 9.67
C LEU A 887 0.69 24.28 9.57
N PHE A 888 0.72 23.05 9.05
CA PHE A 888 1.95 22.29 8.89
C PHE A 888 2.85 22.87 7.81
N THR A 889 2.30 23.31 6.67
CA THR A 889 3.08 24.03 5.65
C THR A 889 3.71 25.30 6.22
N PHE A 890 3.00 26.03 7.08
CA PHE A 890 3.53 27.22 7.75
C PHE A 890 4.62 26.90 8.77
N ALA A 891 4.48 25.78 9.50
CA ALA A 891 5.44 25.37 10.52
C ALA A 891 6.71 24.70 9.95
N ASP A 892 6.61 24.08 8.76
CA ASP A 892 7.66 23.28 8.12
C ASP A 892 9.06 23.93 8.08
N PRO A 893 9.22 25.23 7.74
CA PRO A 893 10.54 25.87 7.76
C PRO A 893 11.23 25.84 9.13
N TYR A 894 10.45 25.86 10.22
CA TYR A 894 10.92 25.94 11.60
C TYR A 894 11.07 24.57 12.28
N CYS A 895 10.39 23.55 11.77
CA CYS A 895 10.24 22.24 12.41
C CYS A 895 11.11 21.14 11.79
N CYS A 896 11.58 20.21 12.62
CA CYS A 896 12.10 18.92 12.16
C CYS A 896 11.00 17.86 12.10
N GLY A 897 9.86 18.08 12.78
CA GLY A 897 8.68 17.26 12.60
C GLY A 897 7.42 17.80 13.26
N TYR A 898 6.27 17.30 12.81
CA TYR A 898 4.96 17.69 13.33
C TYR A 898 3.91 16.59 13.09
N LYS A 899 2.86 16.57 13.91
CA LYS A 899 1.67 15.71 13.73
C LYS A 899 0.50 16.19 14.58
N LEU A 900 -0.71 15.77 14.24
CA LEU A 900 -1.82 15.81 15.21
C LEU A 900 -1.69 14.71 16.27
N VAL A 901 -2.28 14.96 17.44
CA VAL A 901 -2.39 14.01 18.56
C VAL A 901 -3.70 13.23 18.46
N GLY A 902 -3.67 11.94 18.75
CA GLY A 902 -4.85 11.06 18.68
C GLY A 902 -5.34 10.79 17.24
N ALA A 903 -6.66 10.60 17.07
CA ALA A 903 -7.28 10.15 15.83
C ALA A 903 -7.25 11.16 14.66
N GLY A 904 -6.91 12.42 14.92
CA GLY A 904 -6.82 13.48 13.90
C GLY A 904 -8.15 14.18 13.53
N GLY A 905 -8.08 15.02 12.50
CA GLY A 905 -9.16 15.84 11.95
C GLY A 905 -9.42 17.15 12.71
N GLY A 906 -8.59 17.45 13.72
CA GLY A 906 -8.67 18.59 14.62
C GLY A 906 -7.92 18.30 15.92
N GLY A 907 -8.15 19.10 16.95
CA GLY A 907 -7.55 18.90 18.28
C GLY A 907 -6.18 19.52 18.43
N PHE A 908 -5.32 18.87 19.19
CA PHE A 908 -3.95 19.30 19.44
C PHE A 908 -2.97 18.80 18.37
N ALA A 909 -1.99 19.62 18.06
CA ALA A 909 -0.83 19.34 17.25
C ALA A 909 0.45 19.42 18.09
N LEU A 910 1.41 18.56 17.78
CA LEU A 910 2.79 18.64 18.25
C LEU A 910 3.64 19.23 17.12
N LEU A 911 4.35 20.33 17.40
CA LEU A 911 5.30 20.94 16.47
C LEU A 911 6.70 20.90 17.11
N LEU A 912 7.59 20.06 16.59
CA LEU A 912 8.96 19.93 17.10
C LEU A 912 9.89 20.79 16.26
N ALA A 913 10.35 21.91 16.84
CA ALA A 913 11.23 22.85 16.17
C ALA A 913 12.64 22.27 15.97
N LYS A 914 13.36 22.70 14.91
CA LYS A 914 14.78 22.36 14.64
C LYS A 914 15.73 22.79 15.76
N GLY A 915 15.30 23.72 16.61
CA GLY A 915 16.04 24.17 17.78
C GLY A 915 15.30 25.25 18.54
N ARG A 916 15.83 25.63 19.72
CA ARG A 916 15.22 26.62 20.62
C ARG A 916 14.90 27.96 19.94
N ARG A 917 15.78 28.43 19.05
CA ARG A 917 15.59 29.68 18.31
C ARG A 917 14.36 29.59 17.40
N HIS A 918 14.30 28.55 16.57
CA HIS A 918 13.18 28.29 15.66
C HIS A 918 11.86 28.10 16.42
N ALA A 919 11.89 27.47 17.62
CA ALA A 919 10.69 27.34 18.46
C ALA A 919 10.12 28.69 18.88
N ARG A 920 10.99 29.66 19.23
CA ARG A 920 10.58 31.03 19.60
C ARG A 920 10.05 31.79 18.39
N GLU A 921 10.74 31.71 17.26
CA GLU A 921 10.34 32.35 16.00
C GLU A 921 8.99 31.81 15.54
N LEU A 922 8.79 30.49 15.55
CA LEU A 922 7.51 29.85 15.23
C LEU A 922 6.40 30.28 16.18
N LYS A 923 6.66 30.29 17.49
CA LYS A 923 5.66 30.73 18.47
C LYS A 923 5.21 32.17 18.21
N GLN A 924 6.15 33.08 17.98
CA GLN A 924 5.86 34.48 17.67
C GLN A 924 5.08 34.59 16.35
N ALA A 925 5.51 33.87 15.31
CA ALA A 925 4.85 33.88 14.01
C ALA A 925 3.40 33.34 14.08
N LEU A 926 3.13 32.34 14.93
CA LEU A 926 1.78 31.83 15.18
C LEU A 926 0.91 32.83 15.95
N GLU A 927 1.50 33.60 16.87
CA GLU A 927 0.78 34.64 17.64
C GLU A 927 0.46 35.88 16.80
N GLU A 928 1.30 36.21 15.80
CA GLU A 928 1.14 37.37 14.91
C GLU A 928 0.28 37.08 13.66
N SER A 929 0.12 35.80 13.29
CA SER A 929 -0.57 35.42 12.06
C SER A 929 -2.09 35.46 12.20
N GLU A 930 -2.75 36.38 11.49
CA GLU A 930 -4.22 36.44 11.42
C GLU A 930 -4.83 35.26 10.64
N ASP A 931 -4.06 34.65 9.72
CA ASP A 931 -4.52 33.55 8.85
C ASP A 931 -4.52 32.17 9.54
N ILE A 932 -3.84 32.04 10.70
CA ILE A 932 -3.64 30.77 11.40
C ILE A 932 -4.11 30.94 12.85
N ASN A 933 -5.41 30.76 13.07
CA ASN A 933 -6.02 30.90 14.39
C ASN A 933 -5.79 29.64 15.23
N VAL A 934 -4.68 29.61 15.98
CA VAL A 934 -4.33 28.52 16.89
C VAL A 934 -3.98 29.03 18.28
N LYS A 935 -4.05 28.16 19.29
CA LYS A 935 -3.64 28.48 20.66
C LYS A 935 -2.46 27.63 21.10
N VAL A 936 -1.35 28.26 21.45
CA VAL A 936 -0.17 27.58 22.02
C VAL A 936 -0.35 27.43 23.53
N TYR A 937 -0.24 26.20 24.04
CA TYR A 937 -0.39 25.90 25.47
C TYR A 937 0.98 25.82 26.16
N LYS A 938 1.05 26.29 27.41
CA LYS A 938 2.16 25.96 28.30
C LYS A 938 1.99 24.53 28.80
N TRP A 939 3.04 23.76 28.74
CA TRP A 939 3.05 22.36 29.16
C TRP A 939 4.35 22.04 29.89
N SER A 940 4.33 20.98 30.71
CA SER A 940 5.52 20.39 31.31
C SER A 940 5.33 18.88 31.46
N ILE A 941 6.41 18.12 31.46
CA ILE A 941 6.34 16.67 31.66
C ILE A 941 5.83 16.40 33.07
N TYR A 942 4.79 15.58 33.20
CA TYR A 942 4.30 15.17 34.50
C TYR A 942 5.24 14.12 35.11
N SER A 943 5.94 14.50 36.18
CA SER A 943 6.68 13.60 37.06
C SER A 943 6.16 13.82 38.50
N PRO A 944 5.65 12.78 39.18
CA PRO A 944 5.10 12.88 40.53
C PRO A 944 6.18 13.12 41.60
#